data_AF-A0A6L7NGX5-F1
#
_entry.id   AF-A0A6L7NGX5-F1
#
_cell.length_a   1.000
_cell.length_b   1.000
_cell.length_c   1.000
_cell.angle_alpha   90.00
_cell.angle_beta   90.00
_cell.angle_gamma   90.00
#
_symmetry.space_group_name_H-M   'P 1'
#
loop_
_entity.id
_entity.type
_entity.pdbx_description
1 polymer ?
#
loop_
_entity_poly.entity_id
_entity_poly.type
_entity_poly.pdbx_seq_one_letter_code
_entity_poly.pdbx_strand_id
1 'polypeptide(L)'
;MVGVVSVAVNLLMALGMAGGAGLWIDRTGRPSRTRRVIAVVVGVALGALTWWGITSVDKLETTATGVVVSILASGLIFIAANKLFDLAPDRWAVFTTLVGAAGSFAVFAMLWGNRGIDDPALRTVVATAIGGVAGYLLGTVERSGQRLAIGIGAGGVLGALAASGMRNVGLKFTVEQREFVVWPILPYIDYGVLAGAILVGAVLGLLLWQARGRRNPLARSLLLGGTIGFFFGGWLLPSLGSATKTDAFVAAVGVGVGIGAYLGLKPIPDHSARGRIEVSARAYIFLVPALGFIASTLIIPTLRTLFLSFHDARGQEYVGFVNYGDVFGSPNIFNVDGWAGIFGSKLFWVGAVLLLIGVGVSVLMGRQSGYRISFSPGSGGLAALGALLALFAVFAALRGTVFNNLWWVVTVTVISTTAGLAIAVLADRSKGESVAKSLIFMPMAISFVGAGVIWRFMYLARDVSKPQTGVINTFWVGLGNLSLSRGPGFWIAALLSLALAALLVRLAIRAWRVGERGVGAGAAVCALPLVWFAYALWRGVGGFEVRDNGDVVASTIQFAQQAPFNNVWLMLVLIWIQTGFTMVIFSAAIKAVPSDLIEAARVDGASEAQAFWRVIIPQIAPTIGVVITTLIVLVMKVFDIVKVMTNGNFGTQVIANEMWQRAFTELNFGLGSALAVVLFIAVLPILYVNIRRMQKAAS
;
A
#
# COMPACT_ATOMS: atom_id res chain seq x y z
N MET A 1 -5.02 -40.86 8.64
CA MET A 1 -4.81 -39.80 7.62
C MET A 1 -4.41 -40.33 6.25
N VAL A 2 -3.43 -41.25 6.12
CA VAL A 2 -3.07 -41.86 4.83
C VAL A 2 -4.26 -42.53 4.13
N GLY A 3 -5.18 -43.14 4.87
CA GLY A 3 -6.39 -43.76 4.29
C GLY A 3 -7.38 -42.78 3.66
N VAL A 4 -7.62 -41.61 4.26
CA VAL A 4 -8.60 -40.62 3.73
C VAL A 4 -8.00 -39.85 2.56
N VAL A 5 -6.71 -39.51 2.62
CA VAL A 5 -5.98 -38.92 1.50
C VAL A 5 -5.82 -39.92 0.36
N SER A 6 -5.55 -41.20 0.65
CA SER A 6 -5.51 -42.27 -0.35
C SER A 6 -6.88 -42.51 -0.98
N VAL A 7 -7.97 -42.48 -0.21
CA VAL A 7 -9.34 -42.57 -0.76
C VAL A 7 -9.66 -41.34 -1.62
N ALA A 8 -9.29 -40.13 -1.21
CA ALA A 8 -9.50 -38.92 -2.00
C ALA A 8 -8.66 -38.90 -3.28
N VAL A 9 -7.39 -39.31 -3.21
CA VAL A 9 -6.47 -39.42 -4.36
C VAL A 9 -6.89 -40.55 -5.30
N ASN A 10 -7.34 -41.69 -4.79
CA ASN A 10 -7.86 -42.79 -5.60
C ASN A 10 -9.20 -42.43 -6.24
N LEU A 11 -10.07 -41.67 -5.57
CA LEU A 11 -11.28 -41.11 -6.19
C LEU A 11 -10.94 -40.04 -7.24
N LEU A 12 -9.92 -39.22 -7.01
CA LEU A 12 -9.43 -38.22 -7.97
C LEU A 12 -8.81 -38.88 -9.21
N MET A 13 -8.05 -39.97 -9.04
CA MET A 13 -7.55 -40.76 -10.16
C MET A 13 -8.69 -41.48 -10.88
N ALA A 14 -9.67 -42.02 -10.17
CA ALA A 14 -10.85 -42.63 -10.77
C ALA A 14 -11.71 -41.61 -11.56
N LEU A 15 -11.86 -40.37 -11.05
CA LEU A 15 -12.59 -39.30 -11.72
C LEU A 15 -11.82 -38.69 -12.89
N GLY A 16 -10.49 -38.56 -12.78
CA GLY A 16 -9.60 -38.13 -13.85
C GLY A 16 -9.49 -39.16 -14.98
N MET A 17 -9.41 -40.45 -14.64
CA MET A 17 -9.46 -41.55 -15.62
C MET A 17 -10.85 -41.68 -16.25
N ALA A 18 -11.94 -41.46 -15.50
CA ALA A 18 -13.28 -41.39 -16.06
C ALA A 18 -13.45 -40.18 -17.01
N GLY A 19 -12.80 -39.05 -16.72
CA GLY A 19 -12.72 -37.87 -17.59
C GLY A 19 -11.98 -38.13 -18.90
N GLY A 20 -10.95 -38.98 -18.89
CA GLY A 20 -10.20 -39.40 -20.08
C GLY A 20 -10.87 -40.51 -20.90
N ALA A 21 -11.71 -41.35 -20.29
CA ALA A 21 -12.30 -42.53 -20.93
C ALA A 21 -13.68 -42.30 -21.61
N GLY A 22 -14.04 -41.05 -21.94
CA GLY A 22 -15.30 -40.77 -22.65
C GLY A 22 -16.58 -41.05 -21.85
N LEU A 23 -16.50 -41.30 -20.54
CA LEU A 23 -17.64 -41.64 -19.68
C LEU A 23 -18.55 -40.43 -19.34
N TRP A 24 -18.18 -39.22 -19.75
CA TRP A 24 -18.87 -37.95 -19.41
C TRP A 24 -19.69 -37.33 -20.54
N ILE A 25 -19.64 -37.92 -21.73
CA ILE A 25 -20.27 -37.39 -22.94
C ILE A 25 -21.20 -38.48 -23.49
N ASP A 26 -22.49 -38.18 -23.63
CA ASP A 26 -23.42 -39.02 -24.39
C ASP A 26 -23.06 -38.95 -25.89
N ARG A 27 -23.54 -39.88 -26.73
CA ARG A 27 -23.29 -39.99 -28.19
C ARG A 27 -23.54 -38.69 -29.00
N THR A 28 -24.08 -37.64 -28.37
CA THR A 28 -24.36 -36.31 -28.93
C THR A 28 -23.39 -35.20 -28.49
N GLY A 29 -22.32 -35.50 -27.73
CA GLY A 29 -21.32 -34.49 -27.37
C GLY A 29 -21.67 -33.62 -26.15
N ARG A 30 -22.80 -33.86 -25.46
CA ARG A 30 -23.27 -33.04 -24.33
C ARG A 30 -23.36 -33.85 -23.02
N PRO A 31 -22.95 -33.28 -21.86
CA PRO A 31 -23.10 -33.97 -20.57
C PRO A 31 -24.58 -34.09 -20.18
N SER A 32 -25.02 -35.29 -19.81
CA SER A 32 -26.41 -35.60 -19.50
C SER A 32 -26.93 -34.88 -18.23
N ARG A 33 -28.22 -34.52 -18.25
CA ARG A 33 -28.89 -33.62 -17.30
C ARG A 33 -28.78 -34.06 -15.83
N THR A 34 -28.74 -35.35 -15.54
CA THR A 34 -28.63 -35.91 -14.17
C THR A 34 -27.19 -35.86 -13.67
N ARG A 35 -26.20 -36.04 -14.56
CA ARG A 35 -24.78 -36.08 -14.22
C ARG A 35 -24.22 -34.70 -13.82
N ARG A 36 -24.78 -33.60 -14.33
CA ARG A 36 -24.41 -32.24 -13.90
C ARG A 36 -24.79 -31.95 -12.44
N VAL A 37 -25.96 -32.41 -12.00
CA VAL A 37 -26.41 -32.22 -10.61
C VAL A 37 -25.56 -33.05 -9.66
N ILE A 38 -25.24 -34.29 -10.01
CA ILE A 38 -24.34 -35.15 -9.23
C ILE A 38 -22.96 -34.51 -9.12
N ALA A 39 -22.41 -33.97 -10.22
CA ALA A 39 -21.11 -33.29 -10.20
C ALA A 39 -21.08 -32.07 -9.27
N VAL A 40 -22.16 -31.27 -9.23
CA VAL A 40 -22.27 -30.13 -8.30
C VAL A 40 -22.34 -30.60 -6.86
N VAL A 41 -23.17 -31.60 -6.54
CA VAL A 41 -23.33 -32.12 -5.18
C VAL A 41 -22.02 -32.74 -4.67
N VAL A 42 -21.35 -33.54 -5.52
CA VAL A 42 -20.06 -34.16 -5.18
C VAL A 42 -18.97 -33.10 -5.02
N GLY A 43 -18.91 -32.08 -5.89
CA GLY A 43 -17.94 -30.99 -5.76
C GLY A 43 -18.11 -30.18 -4.48
N VAL A 44 -19.36 -29.86 -4.09
CA VAL A 44 -19.67 -29.16 -2.84
C VAL A 44 -19.35 -30.02 -1.62
N ALA A 45 -19.70 -31.31 -1.64
CA ALA A 45 -19.42 -32.24 -0.54
C ALA A 45 -17.91 -32.45 -0.33
N LEU A 46 -17.15 -32.59 -1.42
CA LEU A 46 -15.69 -32.71 -1.36
C LEU A 46 -15.03 -31.43 -0.87
N GLY A 47 -15.51 -30.26 -1.30
CA GLY A 47 -15.06 -28.96 -0.79
C GLY A 47 -15.32 -28.78 0.71
N ALA A 48 -16.50 -29.21 1.18
CA ALA A 48 -16.84 -29.17 2.60
C ALA A 48 -16.00 -30.14 3.46
N LEU A 49 -15.73 -31.35 2.96
CA LEU A 49 -14.89 -32.35 3.64
C LEU A 49 -13.40 -31.93 3.69
N THR A 50 -12.91 -31.29 2.62
CA THR A 50 -11.53 -30.75 2.61
C THR A 50 -11.39 -29.54 3.53
N TRP A 51 -12.38 -28.64 3.56
CA TRP A 51 -12.45 -27.54 4.53
C TRP A 51 -12.50 -28.04 5.99
N TRP A 52 -13.30 -29.09 6.24
CA TRP A 52 -13.36 -29.77 7.53
C TRP A 52 -11.99 -30.35 7.93
N GLY A 53 -11.26 -30.96 6.98
CA GLY A 53 -9.90 -31.45 7.23
C GLY A 53 -8.87 -30.36 7.49
N ILE A 54 -8.98 -29.19 6.85
CA ILE A 54 -8.05 -28.06 7.06
C ILE A 54 -8.24 -27.43 8.45
N THR A 55 -9.48 -27.36 8.94
CA THR A 55 -9.83 -26.65 10.18
C THR A 55 -9.67 -27.48 11.45
N SER A 56 -9.49 -28.80 11.33
CA SER A 56 -9.47 -29.76 12.45
C SER A 56 -8.08 -30.31 12.81
N VAL A 57 -7.01 -29.89 12.12
CA VAL A 57 -5.65 -30.41 12.30
C VAL A 57 -4.73 -29.36 12.91
N ASP A 58 -3.86 -29.77 13.85
CA ASP A 58 -2.85 -28.92 14.44
C ASP A 58 -1.86 -28.39 13.39
N LYS A 59 -1.49 -27.10 13.53
CA LYS A 59 -0.69 -26.29 12.59
C LYS A 59 0.65 -26.89 12.11
N LEU A 60 1.11 -27.99 12.69
CA LEU A 60 2.48 -28.47 12.60
C LEU A 60 2.71 -29.65 11.64
N GLU A 61 1.69 -30.37 11.17
CA GLU A 61 1.88 -31.46 10.21
C GLU A 61 1.50 -31.05 8.78
N THR A 62 2.48 -30.45 8.11
CA THR A 62 2.63 -30.24 6.66
C THR A 62 1.88 -29.05 6.02
N THR A 63 2.47 -27.86 6.15
CA THR A 63 2.14 -26.65 5.37
C THR A 63 1.99 -26.92 3.87
N ALA A 64 2.81 -27.83 3.31
CA ALA A 64 2.72 -28.23 1.90
C ALA A 64 1.42 -28.99 1.56
N THR A 65 1.01 -29.95 2.39
CA THR A 65 -0.26 -30.66 2.22
C THR A 65 -1.44 -29.71 2.42
N GLY A 66 -1.37 -28.82 3.41
CA GLY A 66 -2.36 -27.76 3.61
C GLY A 66 -2.51 -26.84 2.39
N VAL A 67 -1.40 -26.44 1.76
CA VAL A 67 -1.40 -25.64 0.52
C VAL A 67 -2.01 -26.42 -0.64
N VAL A 68 -1.58 -27.66 -0.89
CA VAL A 68 -2.11 -28.49 -1.98
C VAL A 68 -3.61 -28.76 -1.81
N VAL A 69 -4.04 -29.13 -0.61
CA VAL A 69 -5.47 -29.37 -0.30
C VAL A 69 -6.27 -28.08 -0.47
N SER A 70 -5.74 -26.93 -0.06
CA SER A 70 -6.42 -25.64 -0.22
C SER A 70 -6.56 -25.23 -1.70
N ILE A 71 -5.52 -25.46 -2.51
CA ILE A 71 -5.57 -25.22 -3.97
C ILE A 71 -6.61 -26.11 -4.63
N LEU A 72 -6.60 -27.41 -4.30
CA LEU A 72 -7.56 -28.38 -4.85
C LEU A 72 -9.01 -28.07 -4.41
N ALA A 73 -9.22 -27.77 -3.13
CA ALA A 73 -10.54 -27.38 -2.61
C ALA A 73 -11.05 -26.11 -3.28
N SER A 74 -10.19 -25.09 -3.45
CA SER A 74 -10.54 -23.85 -4.14
C SER A 74 -10.92 -24.12 -5.60
N GLY A 75 -10.16 -24.97 -6.30
CA GLY A 75 -10.46 -25.39 -7.67
C GLY A 75 -11.80 -26.14 -7.79
N LEU A 76 -12.10 -27.06 -6.86
CA LEU A 76 -13.37 -27.80 -6.84
C LEU A 76 -14.57 -26.90 -6.53
N ILE A 77 -14.44 -26.00 -5.55
CA ILE A 77 -15.46 -24.99 -5.23
C ILE A 77 -15.74 -24.12 -6.46
N PHE A 78 -14.69 -23.73 -7.17
CA PHE A 78 -14.82 -22.93 -8.39
C PHE A 78 -15.56 -23.68 -9.51
N ILE A 79 -15.21 -24.94 -9.76
CA ILE A 79 -15.89 -25.78 -10.76
C ILE A 79 -17.35 -25.99 -10.38
N ALA A 80 -17.62 -26.29 -9.10
CA ALA A 80 -18.97 -26.48 -8.58
C ALA A 80 -19.81 -25.20 -8.69
N ALA A 81 -19.23 -24.04 -8.39
CA ALA A 81 -19.88 -22.74 -8.54
C ALA A 81 -20.24 -22.47 -10.01
N ASN A 82 -19.32 -22.68 -10.96
CA ASN A 82 -19.64 -22.53 -12.39
C ASN A 82 -20.77 -23.46 -12.83
N LYS A 83 -20.70 -24.75 -12.47
CA LYS A 83 -21.73 -25.73 -12.82
C LYS A 83 -23.08 -25.47 -12.16
N LEU A 84 -23.09 -24.84 -10.98
CA LEU A 84 -24.31 -24.41 -10.31
C LEU A 84 -25.06 -23.36 -11.15
N PHE A 85 -24.37 -22.34 -11.67
CA PHE A 85 -25.04 -21.28 -12.44
C PHE A 85 -25.52 -21.75 -13.83
N ASP A 86 -24.89 -22.77 -14.41
CA ASP A 86 -25.40 -23.46 -15.62
C ASP A 86 -26.80 -24.05 -15.41
N LEU A 87 -27.27 -24.22 -14.17
CA LEU A 87 -28.61 -24.71 -13.85
C LEU A 87 -29.69 -23.61 -13.86
N ALA A 88 -29.31 -22.33 -13.86
CA ALA A 88 -30.24 -21.23 -13.69
C ALA A 88 -31.32 -21.13 -14.80
N PRO A 89 -31.02 -21.27 -16.11
CA PRO A 89 -32.04 -21.18 -17.16
C PRO A 89 -33.07 -22.30 -17.09
N ASP A 90 -32.58 -23.55 -17.00
CA ASP A 90 -33.37 -24.76 -17.21
C ASP A 90 -33.97 -25.34 -15.93
N ARG A 91 -33.31 -25.13 -14.77
CA ARG A 91 -33.65 -25.79 -13.50
C ARG A 91 -33.68 -24.79 -12.34
N TRP A 92 -34.50 -23.76 -12.49
CA TRP A 92 -34.57 -22.66 -11.53
C TRP A 92 -34.79 -23.10 -10.08
N ALA A 93 -35.74 -24.02 -9.82
CA ALA A 93 -35.98 -24.50 -8.46
C ALA A 93 -34.77 -25.22 -7.86
N VAL A 94 -34.08 -26.05 -8.65
CA VAL A 94 -32.85 -26.74 -8.20
C VAL A 94 -31.72 -25.75 -7.98
N PHE A 95 -31.58 -24.77 -8.88
CA PHE A 95 -30.63 -23.69 -8.75
C PHE A 95 -30.86 -22.89 -7.46
N THR A 96 -32.10 -22.47 -7.16
CA THR A 96 -32.41 -21.71 -5.95
C THR A 96 -32.26 -22.54 -4.68
N THR A 97 -32.58 -23.84 -4.71
CA THR A 97 -32.27 -24.78 -3.61
C THR A 97 -30.78 -24.81 -3.31
N LEU A 98 -29.95 -25.04 -4.33
CA LEU A 98 -28.50 -25.17 -4.16
C LEU A 98 -27.84 -23.85 -3.77
N VAL A 99 -28.30 -22.71 -4.32
CA VAL A 99 -27.84 -21.38 -3.90
C VAL A 99 -28.24 -21.08 -2.45
N GLY A 100 -29.47 -21.42 -2.05
CA GLY A 100 -29.93 -21.26 -0.67
C GLY A 100 -29.12 -22.11 0.31
N ALA A 101 -28.89 -23.38 -0.02
CA ALA A 101 -28.06 -24.29 0.77
C ALA A 101 -26.60 -23.81 0.86
N ALA A 102 -25.97 -23.50 -0.28
CA ALA A 102 -24.60 -23.02 -0.32
C ALA A 102 -24.41 -21.68 0.39
N GLY A 103 -25.38 -20.76 0.27
CA GLY A 103 -25.37 -19.47 0.95
C GLY A 103 -25.42 -19.63 2.48
N SER A 104 -26.37 -20.43 2.98
CA SER A 104 -26.46 -20.71 4.43
C SER A 104 -25.24 -21.46 4.95
N PHE A 105 -24.73 -22.44 4.20
CA PHE A 105 -23.50 -23.15 4.53
C PHE A 105 -22.33 -22.18 4.66
N ALA A 106 -22.12 -21.30 3.68
CA ALA A 106 -21.01 -20.35 3.67
C ALA A 106 -21.05 -19.40 4.88
N VAL A 107 -22.23 -18.86 5.21
CA VAL A 107 -22.42 -17.99 6.38
C VAL A 107 -22.08 -18.71 7.67
N PHE A 108 -22.62 -19.92 7.89
CA PHE A 108 -22.38 -20.67 9.12
C PHE A 108 -20.97 -21.26 9.21
N ALA A 109 -20.37 -21.65 8.09
CA ALA A 109 -18.97 -22.05 8.01
C ALA A 109 -18.02 -20.87 8.34
N MET A 110 -18.36 -19.64 7.92
CA MET A 110 -17.62 -18.45 8.30
C MET A 110 -17.76 -18.12 9.79
N LEU A 111 -18.98 -18.21 10.33
CA LEU A 111 -19.22 -18.05 11.77
C LEU A 111 -18.46 -19.11 12.58
N TRP A 112 -18.42 -20.35 12.10
CA TRP A 112 -17.62 -21.40 12.70
C TRP A 112 -16.10 -21.13 12.61
N GLY A 113 -15.59 -20.80 11.42
CA GLY A 113 -14.16 -20.51 11.21
C GLY A 113 -13.65 -19.37 12.10
N ASN A 114 -14.52 -18.39 12.39
CA ASN A 114 -14.24 -17.30 13.31
C ASN A 114 -14.49 -17.64 14.79
N ARG A 115 -14.71 -18.92 15.12
CA ARG A 115 -15.07 -19.43 16.46
C ARG A 115 -16.28 -18.70 17.07
N GLY A 116 -17.16 -18.20 16.22
CA GLY A 116 -18.29 -17.38 16.60
C GLY A 116 -19.49 -18.19 17.09
N ILE A 117 -19.52 -19.53 16.91
CA ILE A 117 -20.66 -20.37 17.30
C ILE A 117 -20.22 -21.65 18.07
N ASP A 118 -20.98 -22.00 19.10
CA ASP A 118 -20.95 -23.28 19.82
C ASP A 118 -21.65 -24.41 19.05
N ASP A 119 -21.05 -25.60 19.04
CA ASP A 119 -21.49 -26.76 18.24
C ASP A 119 -21.72 -26.45 16.74
N PRO A 120 -20.63 -26.12 16.03
CA PRO A 120 -20.71 -25.56 14.68
C PRO A 120 -21.14 -26.58 13.61
N ALA A 121 -20.86 -27.87 13.81
CA ALA A 121 -21.13 -28.90 12.81
C ALA A 121 -22.64 -29.10 12.62
N LEU A 122 -23.37 -29.34 13.71
CA LEU A 122 -24.82 -29.56 13.66
C LEU A 122 -25.56 -28.32 13.14
N ARG A 123 -25.19 -27.13 13.63
CA ARG A 123 -25.83 -25.88 13.23
C ARG A 123 -25.60 -25.53 11.77
N THR A 124 -24.40 -25.79 11.24
CA THR A 124 -24.10 -25.57 9.82
C THR A 124 -24.94 -26.51 8.94
N VAL A 125 -25.10 -27.78 9.34
CA VAL A 125 -25.95 -28.75 8.62
C VAL A 125 -27.42 -28.30 8.64
N VAL A 126 -27.94 -27.93 9.81
CA VAL A 126 -29.34 -27.46 9.97
C VAL A 126 -29.58 -26.18 9.17
N ALA A 127 -28.66 -25.21 9.23
CA ALA A 127 -28.76 -23.98 8.45
C ALA A 127 -28.75 -24.24 6.94
N THR A 128 -27.90 -25.16 6.48
CA THR A 128 -27.80 -25.58 5.07
C THR A 128 -29.12 -26.20 4.61
N ALA A 129 -29.72 -27.07 5.42
CA ALA A 129 -31.02 -27.68 5.12
C ALA A 129 -32.13 -26.63 5.05
N ILE A 130 -32.21 -25.72 6.02
CA ILE A 130 -33.20 -24.63 6.04
C ILE A 130 -33.03 -23.73 4.81
N GLY A 131 -31.80 -23.35 4.48
CA GLY A 131 -31.48 -22.56 3.29
C GLY A 131 -31.89 -23.26 2.00
N GLY A 132 -31.65 -24.56 1.89
CA GLY A 132 -32.06 -25.38 0.75
C GLY A 132 -33.57 -25.46 0.59
N VAL A 133 -34.29 -25.77 1.67
CA VAL A 133 -35.76 -25.85 1.67
C VAL A 133 -36.38 -24.48 1.32
N ALA A 134 -35.90 -23.41 1.94
CA ALA A 134 -36.34 -22.05 1.62
C ALA A 134 -36.07 -21.69 0.15
N GLY A 135 -34.89 -22.05 -0.37
CA GLY A 135 -34.53 -21.88 -1.77
C GLY A 135 -35.44 -22.64 -2.74
N TYR A 136 -35.80 -23.88 -2.41
CA TYR A 136 -36.75 -24.67 -3.19
C TYR A 136 -38.14 -24.02 -3.23
N LEU A 137 -38.65 -23.64 -2.06
CA LEU A 137 -39.97 -23.03 -1.92
C LEU A 137 -40.03 -21.66 -2.62
N LEU A 138 -38.98 -20.83 -2.49
CA LEU A 138 -38.88 -19.55 -3.18
C LEU A 138 -38.78 -19.69 -4.71
N GLY A 139 -38.30 -20.85 -5.19
CA GLY A 139 -38.18 -21.18 -6.60
C GLY A 139 -39.43 -21.82 -7.23
N THR A 140 -40.41 -22.22 -6.42
CA THR A 140 -41.61 -22.97 -6.87
C THR A 140 -42.92 -22.26 -6.53
N VAL A 141 -43.02 -21.62 -5.38
CA VAL A 141 -44.23 -20.88 -4.97
C VAL A 141 -44.31 -19.59 -5.77
N GLU A 142 -45.45 -19.34 -6.43
CA GLU A 142 -45.64 -18.15 -7.27
C GLU A 142 -46.30 -16.98 -6.51
N ARG A 143 -47.15 -17.27 -5.52
CA ARG A 143 -47.91 -16.26 -4.77
C ARG A 143 -46.98 -15.37 -3.94
N SER A 144 -46.97 -14.07 -4.23
CA SER A 144 -46.08 -13.08 -3.60
C SER A 144 -46.13 -13.06 -2.06
N GLY A 145 -47.34 -13.09 -1.48
CA GLY A 145 -47.51 -13.08 -0.01
C GLY A 145 -46.94 -14.33 0.68
N GLN A 146 -47.13 -15.51 0.07
CA GLN A 146 -46.56 -16.75 0.59
C GLN A 146 -45.03 -16.77 0.49
N ARG A 147 -44.47 -16.25 -0.61
CA ARG A 147 -43.02 -16.15 -0.80
C ARG A 147 -42.37 -15.18 0.18
N LEU A 148 -43.03 -14.05 0.45
CA LEU A 148 -42.60 -13.11 1.49
C LEU A 148 -42.58 -13.79 2.86
N ALA A 149 -43.63 -14.53 3.22
CA ALA A 149 -43.70 -15.26 4.48
C ALA A 149 -42.61 -16.34 4.59
N ILE A 150 -42.37 -17.11 3.52
CA ILE A 150 -41.30 -18.11 3.44
C ILE A 150 -39.93 -17.45 3.61
N GLY A 151 -39.69 -16.34 2.92
CA GLY A 151 -38.45 -15.58 3.02
C GLY A 151 -38.18 -15.06 4.43
N ILE A 152 -39.16 -14.35 5.03
CA ILE A 152 -39.06 -13.83 6.40
C ILE A 152 -38.88 -14.96 7.41
N GLY A 153 -39.67 -16.02 7.31
CA GLY A 153 -39.61 -17.16 8.22
C GLY A 153 -38.26 -17.86 8.16
N ALA A 154 -37.80 -18.24 6.97
CA ALA A 154 -36.50 -18.88 6.79
C ALA A 154 -35.35 -17.98 7.22
N GLY A 155 -35.39 -16.69 6.85
CA GLY A 155 -34.40 -15.70 7.23
C GLY A 155 -34.32 -15.48 8.75
N GLY A 156 -35.47 -15.35 9.41
CA GLY A 156 -35.57 -15.21 10.86
C GLY A 156 -35.07 -16.45 11.61
N VAL A 157 -35.41 -17.66 11.14
CA VAL A 157 -34.90 -18.91 11.73
C VAL A 157 -33.39 -19.03 11.55
N LEU A 158 -32.85 -18.71 10.37
CA LEU A 158 -31.39 -18.71 10.14
C LEU A 158 -30.69 -17.68 11.02
N GLY A 159 -31.26 -16.48 11.19
CA GLY A 159 -30.74 -15.47 12.10
C GLY A 159 -30.78 -15.89 13.57
N ALA A 160 -31.86 -16.52 14.02
CA ALA A 160 -32.01 -17.03 15.38
C ALA A 160 -31.07 -18.22 15.65
N LEU A 161 -30.85 -19.07 14.65
CA LEU A 161 -29.92 -20.19 14.72
C LEU A 161 -28.47 -19.70 14.81
N ALA A 162 -28.13 -18.63 14.10
CA ALA A 162 -26.83 -17.98 14.20
C ALA A 162 -26.64 -17.35 15.60
N ALA A 163 -27.65 -16.61 16.07
CA ALA A 163 -27.63 -15.93 17.37
C ALA A 163 -27.56 -16.86 18.58
N SER A 164 -28.41 -17.90 18.62
CA SER A 164 -28.41 -18.90 19.69
C SER A 164 -27.12 -19.71 19.75
N GLY A 165 -26.31 -19.62 18.70
CA GLY A 165 -25.01 -20.25 18.59
C GLY A 165 -23.90 -19.44 19.17
N MET A 166 -24.09 -18.13 19.33
CA MET A 166 -22.97 -17.27 19.63
C MET A 166 -22.37 -17.58 20.99
N ARG A 167 -21.08 -17.95 20.97
CA ARG A 167 -20.24 -17.98 22.18
C ARG A 167 -20.32 -16.61 22.82
N ASN A 168 -20.26 -16.56 24.16
CA ASN A 168 -20.34 -15.33 24.95
C ASN A 168 -19.68 -14.16 24.19
N VAL A 169 -20.50 -13.19 23.79
CA VAL A 169 -20.17 -12.12 22.83
C VAL A 169 -19.12 -11.12 23.41
N GLY A 170 -18.68 -11.35 24.64
CA GLY A 170 -17.41 -10.84 25.10
C GLY A 170 -16.27 -11.54 24.37
N LEU A 171 -15.64 -10.84 23.42
CA LEU A 171 -14.25 -11.10 23.01
C LEU A 171 -13.34 -10.94 24.25
N LYS A 172 -13.40 -11.88 25.20
CA LYS A 172 -12.31 -12.10 26.14
C LYS A 172 -11.20 -12.74 25.33
N PHE A 173 -10.33 -11.91 24.78
CA PHE A 173 -9.01 -12.34 24.37
C PHE A 173 -8.29 -12.81 25.64
N THR A 174 -8.51 -14.05 26.08
CA THR A 174 -7.61 -14.72 27.03
C THR A 174 -6.33 -15.07 26.28
N VAL A 175 -5.50 -14.06 26.08
CA VAL A 175 -4.06 -14.24 25.88
C VAL A 175 -3.48 -14.37 27.27
N GLU A 176 -2.92 -15.54 27.56
CA GLU A 176 -2.52 -15.95 28.90
C GLU A 176 -1.34 -15.17 29.49
N GLN A 177 -0.81 -14.13 28.84
CA GLN A 177 0.16 -13.21 29.44
C GLN A 177 0.00 -11.77 28.91
N ARG A 178 -0.22 -10.85 29.87
CA ARG A 178 -0.43 -9.39 29.77
C ARG A 178 -1.80 -8.95 29.25
N GLU A 179 -2.61 -8.52 30.23
CA GLU A 179 -3.94 -7.93 30.10
C GLU A 179 -3.98 -6.79 29.05
N PHE A 180 -4.44 -7.12 27.85
CA PHE A 180 -5.08 -6.15 26.98
C PHE A 180 -6.51 -6.00 27.50
N VAL A 181 -6.72 -5.08 28.44
CA VAL A 181 -8.04 -4.93 29.02
C VAL A 181 -8.97 -4.25 28.02
N VAL A 182 -9.84 -5.05 27.39
CA VAL A 182 -11.07 -4.56 26.76
C VAL A 182 -12.01 -4.17 27.91
N TRP A 183 -11.87 -2.95 28.44
CA TRP A 183 -12.78 -2.42 29.47
C TRP A 183 -14.10 -1.94 28.85
N PRO A 184 -15.22 -2.03 29.59
CA PRO A 184 -16.58 -1.88 29.09
C PRO A 184 -16.95 -0.39 29.04
N ILE A 185 -17.32 0.09 27.86
CA ILE A 185 -17.99 1.38 27.69
C ILE A 185 -19.27 1.12 26.93
N LEU A 186 -20.37 1.35 27.66
CA LEU A 186 -21.77 1.26 27.28
C LEU A 186 -22.23 -0.15 26.84
N PRO A 187 -23.03 -0.86 27.65
CA PRO A 187 -23.30 -2.29 27.47
C PRO A 187 -24.29 -2.68 26.34
N TYR A 188 -24.61 -1.81 25.38
CA TYR A 188 -25.77 -2.03 24.50
C TYR A 188 -25.55 -1.54 23.07
N ILE A 189 -26.26 -2.13 22.10
CA ILE A 189 -26.49 -1.47 20.81
C ILE A 189 -27.08 -0.09 21.10
N ASP A 190 -26.40 0.98 20.69
CA ASP A 190 -27.02 2.30 20.66
C ASP A 190 -28.11 2.25 19.57
N TYR A 191 -29.35 2.09 20.00
CA TYR A 191 -30.51 2.00 19.12
C TYR A 191 -30.68 3.28 18.28
N GLY A 192 -30.13 4.42 18.71
CA GLY A 192 -30.03 5.65 17.92
C GLY A 192 -29.03 5.52 16.76
N VAL A 193 -27.85 4.94 17.00
CA VAL A 193 -26.86 4.63 15.95
C VAL A 193 -27.40 3.58 14.98
N LEU A 194 -28.05 2.53 15.48
CA LEU A 194 -28.69 1.52 14.64
C LEU A 194 -29.80 2.13 13.77
N ALA A 195 -30.70 2.94 14.35
CA ALA A 195 -31.76 3.63 13.61
C ALA A 195 -31.19 4.59 12.56
N GLY A 196 -30.13 5.35 12.91
CA GLY A 196 -29.42 6.22 11.98
C GLY A 196 -28.81 5.44 10.81
N ALA A 197 -28.16 4.31 11.08
CA ALA A 197 -27.57 3.46 10.04
C ALA A 197 -28.63 2.85 9.10
N ILE A 198 -29.77 2.40 9.64
CA ILE A 198 -30.92 1.93 8.85
C ILE A 198 -31.44 3.05 7.94
N LEU A 199 -31.59 4.26 8.48
CA LEU A 199 -32.09 5.41 7.72
C LEU A 199 -31.14 5.81 6.59
N VAL A 200 -29.84 5.88 6.88
CA VAL A 200 -28.80 6.11 5.85
C VAL A 200 -28.83 5.01 4.78
N GLY A 201 -28.94 3.75 5.20
CA GLY A 201 -29.08 2.62 4.30
C GLY A 201 -30.32 2.74 3.40
N ALA A 202 -31.48 3.11 3.97
CA ALA A 202 -32.72 3.31 3.23
C ALA A 202 -32.60 4.48 2.22
N VAL A 203 -31.96 5.59 2.61
CA VAL A 203 -31.67 6.72 1.71
C VAL A 203 -30.75 6.29 0.56
N LEU A 204 -29.69 5.53 0.83
CA LEU A 204 -28.84 4.96 -0.23
C LEU A 204 -29.65 4.04 -1.16
N GLY A 205 -30.55 3.23 -0.60
CA GLY A 205 -31.49 2.41 -1.37
C GLY A 205 -32.39 3.25 -2.28
N LEU A 206 -32.90 4.38 -1.80
CA LEU A 206 -33.69 5.33 -2.57
C LEU A 206 -32.87 5.98 -3.70
N LEU A 207 -31.65 6.43 -3.42
CA LEU A 207 -30.76 7.04 -4.42
C LEU A 207 -30.37 6.04 -5.52
N LEU A 208 -30.05 4.79 -5.15
CA LEU A 208 -29.78 3.72 -6.12
C LEU A 208 -31.01 3.37 -6.97
N TRP A 209 -32.21 3.44 -6.38
CA TRP A 209 -33.46 3.25 -7.11
C TRP A 209 -33.68 4.35 -8.16
N GLN A 210 -33.41 5.61 -7.80
CA GLN A 210 -33.47 6.73 -8.73
C GLN A 210 -32.43 6.59 -9.84
N ALA A 211 -31.17 6.31 -9.49
CA ALA A 211 -30.06 6.20 -10.43
C ALA A 211 -30.24 5.03 -11.43
N ARG A 212 -30.93 3.95 -11.05
CA ARG A 212 -31.23 2.80 -11.92
C ARG A 212 -32.49 2.98 -12.78
N GLY A 213 -33.03 4.20 -12.88
CA GLY A 213 -34.21 4.50 -13.69
C GLY A 213 -35.47 3.81 -13.21
N ARG A 214 -35.63 3.60 -11.90
CA ARG A 214 -36.83 3.02 -11.26
C ARG A 214 -37.22 1.62 -11.76
N ARG A 215 -36.26 0.86 -12.32
CA ARG A 215 -36.50 -0.51 -12.85
C ARG A 215 -36.95 -1.54 -11.80
N ASN A 216 -36.69 -1.29 -10.51
CA ASN A 216 -37.11 -2.16 -9.40
C ASN A 216 -38.22 -1.50 -8.57
N PRO A 217 -39.05 -2.26 -7.83
CA PRO A 217 -40.00 -1.67 -6.88
C PRO A 217 -39.27 -0.88 -5.77
N LEU A 218 -39.79 0.30 -5.43
CA LEU A 218 -39.20 1.18 -4.40
C LEU A 218 -39.04 0.46 -3.06
N ALA A 219 -40.08 -0.25 -2.61
CA ALA A 219 -40.08 -1.02 -1.37
C ALA A 219 -38.90 -1.99 -1.28
N ARG A 220 -38.52 -2.60 -2.41
CA ARG A 220 -37.41 -3.56 -2.47
C ARG A 220 -36.04 -2.90 -2.35
N SER A 221 -35.87 -1.73 -2.95
CA SER A 221 -34.61 -0.97 -2.84
C SER A 221 -34.43 -0.37 -1.44
N LEU A 222 -35.51 0.14 -0.83
CA LEU A 222 -35.51 0.62 0.55
C LEU A 222 -35.22 -0.51 1.54
N LEU A 223 -35.83 -1.68 1.34
CA LEU A 223 -35.62 -2.84 2.20
C LEU A 223 -34.19 -3.37 2.10
N LEU A 224 -33.62 -3.47 0.89
CA LEU A 224 -32.21 -3.84 0.72
C LEU A 224 -31.28 -2.83 1.39
N GLY A 225 -31.51 -1.53 1.15
CA GLY A 225 -30.74 -0.46 1.74
C GLY A 225 -30.82 -0.45 3.27
N GLY A 226 -32.02 -0.54 3.82
CA GLY A 226 -32.27 -0.62 5.26
C GLY A 226 -31.68 -1.88 5.90
N THR A 227 -31.70 -3.03 5.21
CA THR A 227 -31.06 -4.27 5.69
C THR A 227 -29.54 -4.12 5.73
N ILE A 228 -28.93 -3.48 4.73
CA ILE A 228 -27.50 -3.16 4.73
C ILE A 228 -27.20 -2.19 5.88
N GLY A 229 -27.98 -1.12 6.03
CA GLY A 229 -27.87 -0.18 7.15
C GLY A 229 -27.98 -0.85 8.51
N PHE A 230 -28.93 -1.78 8.67
CA PHE A 230 -29.11 -2.59 9.86
C PHE A 230 -27.90 -3.50 10.14
N PHE A 231 -27.36 -4.15 9.10
CA PHE A 231 -26.16 -4.97 9.23
C PHE A 231 -24.97 -4.13 9.72
N PHE A 232 -24.68 -2.99 9.10
CA PHE A 232 -23.59 -2.12 9.53
C PHE A 232 -23.83 -1.54 10.93
N GLY A 233 -25.05 -1.07 11.21
CA GLY A 233 -25.45 -0.52 12.51
C GLY A 233 -25.43 -1.52 13.66
N GLY A 234 -25.79 -2.77 13.40
CA GLY A 234 -25.89 -3.82 14.42
C GLY A 234 -24.61 -4.65 14.61
N TRP A 235 -23.77 -4.77 13.58
CA TRP A 235 -22.55 -5.61 13.64
C TRP A 235 -21.23 -4.85 13.58
N LEU A 236 -21.17 -3.67 12.97
CA LEU A 236 -19.90 -3.02 12.61
C LEU A 236 -19.67 -1.68 13.30
N LEU A 237 -20.72 -1.07 13.83
CA LEU A 237 -20.68 0.21 14.55
C LEU A 237 -20.61 0.09 16.08
N PRO A 238 -21.18 -0.95 16.74
CA PRO A 238 -21.01 -1.14 18.19
C PRO A 238 -19.58 -1.59 18.57
N SER A 239 -19.18 -1.34 19.81
CA SER A 239 -17.87 -1.75 20.33
C SER A 239 -17.74 -3.29 20.32
N LEU A 240 -16.81 -3.80 19.52
CA LEU A 240 -16.43 -5.21 19.46
C LEU A 240 -15.88 -5.64 20.84
N GLY A 241 -16.75 -6.12 21.73
CA GLY A 241 -16.36 -6.64 23.04
C GLY A 241 -17.40 -6.55 24.15
N SER A 242 -18.47 -5.74 24.01
CA SER A 242 -19.49 -5.55 25.06
C SER A 242 -20.91 -6.00 24.70
N ALA A 243 -21.16 -6.44 23.47
CA ALA A 243 -22.51 -6.79 23.03
C ALA A 243 -23.08 -7.98 23.83
N THR A 244 -24.36 -7.90 24.19
CA THR A 244 -25.07 -8.98 24.89
C THR A 244 -25.50 -10.08 23.90
N LYS A 245 -25.82 -11.28 24.41
CA LYS A 245 -26.42 -12.33 23.56
C LYS A 245 -27.74 -11.86 22.90
N THR A 246 -28.46 -10.98 23.58
CA THR A 246 -29.68 -10.33 23.07
C THR A 246 -29.39 -9.37 21.92
N ASP A 247 -28.33 -8.57 22.00
CA ASP A 247 -27.92 -7.66 20.91
C ASP A 247 -27.54 -8.44 19.65
N ALA A 248 -26.75 -9.50 19.82
CA ALA A 248 -26.34 -10.35 18.72
C ALA A 248 -27.53 -11.13 18.12
N PHE A 249 -28.54 -11.44 18.94
CA PHE A 249 -29.81 -12.00 18.51
C PHE A 249 -30.62 -11.05 17.64
N VAL A 250 -30.84 -9.82 18.12
CA VAL A 250 -31.54 -8.79 17.35
C VAL A 250 -30.80 -8.50 16.03
N ALA A 251 -29.48 -8.40 16.09
CA ALA A 251 -28.65 -8.13 14.91
C ALA A 251 -28.71 -9.27 13.87
N ALA A 252 -28.58 -10.53 14.29
CA ALA A 252 -28.61 -11.66 13.36
C ALA A 252 -30.01 -11.94 12.80
N VAL A 253 -31.05 -11.86 13.63
CA VAL A 253 -32.44 -12.07 13.20
C VAL A 253 -32.89 -10.95 12.28
N GLY A 254 -32.60 -9.67 12.59
CA GLY A 254 -32.99 -8.54 11.74
C GLY A 254 -32.36 -8.60 10.36
N VAL A 255 -31.07 -8.96 10.26
CA VAL A 255 -30.40 -9.18 8.96
C VAL A 255 -31.01 -10.36 8.21
N GLY A 256 -31.24 -11.48 8.90
CA GLY A 256 -31.87 -12.67 8.33
C GLY A 256 -33.25 -12.38 7.76
N VAL A 257 -34.11 -11.71 8.53
CA VAL A 257 -35.44 -11.27 8.11
C VAL A 257 -35.38 -10.30 6.93
N GLY A 258 -34.47 -9.33 6.95
CA GLY A 258 -34.28 -8.37 5.85
C GLY A 258 -33.87 -9.04 4.55
N ILE A 259 -32.87 -9.94 4.58
CA ILE A 259 -32.45 -10.71 3.40
C ILE A 259 -33.58 -11.63 2.93
N GLY A 260 -34.24 -12.32 3.86
CA GLY A 260 -35.37 -13.19 3.60
C GLY A 260 -36.53 -12.47 2.90
N ALA A 261 -36.93 -11.32 3.42
CA ALA A 261 -37.95 -10.46 2.82
C ALA A 261 -37.52 -9.97 1.43
N TYR A 262 -36.26 -9.55 1.26
CA TYR A 262 -35.74 -9.11 -0.04
C TYR A 262 -35.82 -10.20 -1.11
N LEU A 263 -35.51 -11.45 -0.74
CA LEU A 263 -35.61 -12.61 -1.63
C LEU A 263 -37.07 -13.01 -1.88
N GLY A 264 -37.92 -12.97 -0.85
CA GLY A 264 -39.35 -13.29 -0.94
C GLY A 264 -40.15 -12.33 -1.82
N LEU A 265 -39.77 -11.05 -1.87
CA LEU A 265 -40.37 -10.04 -2.75
C LEU A 265 -39.97 -10.17 -4.23
N LYS A 266 -38.96 -10.99 -4.56
CA LYS A 266 -38.44 -11.08 -5.93
C LYS A 266 -39.28 -12.06 -6.75
N PRO A 267 -40.02 -11.67 -7.80
CA PRO A 267 -40.81 -12.61 -8.64
C PRO A 267 -39.93 -13.73 -9.22
N ILE A 268 -40.52 -14.89 -9.53
CA ILE A 268 -39.82 -15.95 -10.25
C ILE A 268 -39.45 -15.40 -11.64
N PRO A 269 -38.16 -15.36 -12.01
CA PRO A 269 -37.74 -14.80 -13.29
C PRO A 269 -38.19 -15.69 -14.45
N ASP A 270 -38.51 -15.06 -15.58
CA ASP A 270 -38.70 -15.72 -16.86
C ASP A 270 -37.39 -16.33 -17.39
N HIS A 271 -37.48 -17.16 -18.44
CA HIS A 271 -36.31 -17.85 -19.01
C HIS A 271 -35.21 -16.88 -19.48
N SER A 272 -35.58 -15.73 -20.08
CA SER A 272 -34.62 -14.72 -20.54
C SER A 272 -33.86 -14.07 -19.37
N ALA A 273 -34.56 -13.81 -18.26
CA ALA A 273 -34.03 -13.24 -17.05
C ALA A 273 -33.12 -14.23 -16.32
N ARG A 274 -33.43 -15.53 -16.35
CA ARG A 274 -32.55 -16.59 -15.84
C ARG A 274 -31.23 -16.69 -16.62
N GLY A 275 -31.28 -16.59 -17.96
CA GLY A 275 -30.08 -16.51 -18.78
C GLY A 275 -29.20 -15.29 -18.47
N ARG A 276 -29.81 -14.12 -18.23
CA ARG A 276 -29.07 -12.93 -17.77
C ARG A 276 -28.44 -13.13 -16.38
N ILE A 277 -29.12 -13.86 -15.49
CA ILE A 277 -28.60 -14.20 -14.16
C ILE A 277 -27.40 -15.13 -14.28
N GLU A 278 -27.41 -16.13 -15.18
CA GLU A 278 -26.25 -17.00 -15.43
C GLU A 278 -25.02 -16.18 -15.84
N VAL A 279 -25.15 -15.31 -16.85
CA VAL A 279 -24.04 -14.48 -17.35
C VAL A 279 -23.53 -13.52 -16.28
N SER A 280 -24.44 -12.84 -15.57
CA SER A 280 -24.06 -11.86 -14.55
C SER A 280 -23.48 -12.51 -13.31
N ALA A 281 -23.97 -13.70 -12.93
CA ALA A 281 -23.52 -14.41 -11.73
C ALA A 281 -22.07 -14.89 -11.84
N ARG A 282 -21.60 -15.24 -13.04
CA ARG A 282 -20.17 -15.56 -13.26
C ARG A 282 -19.25 -14.43 -12.80
N ALA A 283 -19.61 -13.16 -13.09
CA ALA A 283 -18.85 -12.02 -12.60
C ALA A 283 -18.91 -11.87 -11.08
N TYR A 284 -20.07 -12.12 -10.46
CA TYR A 284 -20.24 -12.04 -9.01
C TYR A 284 -19.47 -13.11 -8.23
N ILE A 285 -19.29 -14.32 -8.77
CA ILE A 285 -18.48 -15.37 -8.13
C ILE A 285 -17.05 -14.90 -7.86
N PHE A 286 -16.47 -14.14 -8.78
CA PHE A 286 -15.13 -13.58 -8.61
C PHE A 286 -15.12 -12.29 -7.81
N LEU A 287 -16.11 -11.43 -8.04
CA LEU A 287 -16.12 -10.09 -7.47
C LEU A 287 -16.51 -10.09 -5.99
N VAL A 288 -17.47 -10.93 -5.57
CA VAL A 288 -18.01 -10.89 -4.20
C VAL A 288 -16.95 -11.28 -3.15
N PRO A 289 -16.16 -12.36 -3.29
CA PRO A 289 -15.10 -12.68 -2.34
C PRO A 289 -14.03 -11.58 -2.29
N ALA A 290 -13.65 -11.02 -3.44
CA ALA A 290 -12.69 -9.93 -3.51
C ALA A 290 -13.21 -8.66 -2.82
N LEU A 291 -14.46 -8.27 -3.08
CA LEU A 291 -15.10 -7.13 -2.42
C LEU A 291 -15.30 -7.38 -0.92
N GLY A 292 -15.63 -8.61 -0.52
CA GLY A 292 -15.75 -8.98 0.89
C GLY A 292 -14.41 -8.86 1.62
N PHE A 293 -13.32 -9.33 1.01
CA PHE A 293 -11.97 -9.17 1.53
C PHE A 293 -11.57 -7.69 1.63
N ILE A 294 -11.84 -6.88 0.59
CA ILE A 294 -11.58 -5.44 0.61
C ILE A 294 -12.43 -4.76 1.70
N ALA A 295 -13.70 -5.13 1.83
CA ALA A 295 -14.57 -4.56 2.84
C ALA A 295 -14.06 -4.84 4.25
N SER A 296 -13.67 -6.09 4.55
CA SER A 296 -13.22 -6.49 5.88
C SER A 296 -11.81 -6.02 6.24
N THR A 297 -10.90 -5.97 5.27
CA THR A 297 -9.48 -5.64 5.53
C THR A 297 -9.14 -4.18 5.31
N LEU A 298 -9.95 -3.44 4.54
CA LEU A 298 -9.69 -2.05 4.19
C LEU A 298 -10.84 -1.13 4.60
N ILE A 299 -12.06 -1.35 4.09
CA ILE A 299 -13.16 -0.38 4.26
C ILE A 299 -13.59 -0.28 5.73
N ILE A 300 -13.89 -1.41 6.36
CA ILE A 300 -14.34 -1.45 7.77
C ILE A 300 -13.26 -0.89 8.70
N PRO A 301 -11.98 -1.32 8.64
CA PRO A 301 -10.92 -0.72 9.45
C PRO A 301 -10.76 0.78 9.21
N THR A 302 -10.85 1.24 7.95
CA THR A 302 -10.75 2.68 7.63
C THR A 302 -11.89 3.48 8.25
N LEU A 303 -13.14 2.99 8.14
CA LEU A 303 -14.29 3.63 8.77
C LEU A 303 -14.16 3.65 10.30
N ARG A 304 -13.63 2.57 10.89
CA ARG A 304 -13.35 2.50 12.33
C ARG A 304 -12.28 3.49 12.75
N THR A 305 -11.20 3.62 12.00
CA THR A 305 -10.16 4.63 12.24
C THR A 305 -10.74 6.04 12.15
N LEU A 306 -11.58 6.32 11.14
CA LEU A 306 -12.28 7.60 11.04
C LEU A 306 -13.17 7.84 12.26
N PHE A 307 -13.94 6.86 12.70
CA PHE A 307 -14.77 6.96 13.90
C PHE A 307 -13.95 7.22 15.17
N LEU A 308 -12.89 6.42 15.40
CA LEU A 308 -12.02 6.55 16.56
C LEU A 308 -11.31 7.90 16.61
N SER A 309 -11.05 8.54 15.45
CA SER A 309 -10.45 9.87 15.41
C SER A 309 -11.27 10.97 16.12
N PHE A 310 -12.57 10.74 16.33
CA PHE A 310 -13.46 11.63 17.08
C PHE A 310 -13.70 11.19 18.53
N HIS A 311 -12.97 10.18 19.01
CA HIS A 311 -13.10 9.64 20.38
C HIS A 311 -11.87 9.94 21.23
N ASP A 312 -12.01 9.85 22.54
CA ASP A 312 -10.92 10.02 23.50
C ASP A 312 -9.76 9.02 23.28
N ALA A 313 -8.71 9.12 24.11
CA ALA A 313 -7.53 8.28 24.00
C ALA A 313 -7.84 6.77 24.04
N ARG A 314 -8.88 6.37 24.76
CA ARG A 314 -9.26 4.97 24.91
C ARG A 314 -10.34 4.53 23.91
N GLY A 315 -10.85 5.43 23.07
CA GLY A 315 -11.92 5.16 22.10
C GLY A 315 -13.31 5.01 22.73
N GLN A 316 -13.53 5.62 23.89
CA GLN A 316 -14.68 5.45 24.78
C GLN A 316 -15.71 6.56 24.61
N GLU A 317 -15.27 7.81 24.78
CA GLU A 317 -16.13 8.98 24.78
C GLU A 317 -15.94 9.76 23.48
N TYR A 318 -17.04 10.26 22.91
CA TYR A 318 -16.97 11.14 21.75
C TYR A 318 -16.46 12.53 22.18
N VAL A 319 -15.33 12.95 21.64
CA VAL A 319 -14.68 14.23 21.93
C VAL A 319 -14.72 15.21 20.74
N GLY A 320 -15.39 14.83 19.66
CA GLY A 320 -15.48 15.65 18.45
C GLY A 320 -14.11 15.93 17.84
N PHE A 321 -13.78 17.21 17.60
CA PHE A 321 -12.56 17.60 16.89
C PHE A 321 -11.35 17.84 17.80
N VAL A 322 -11.43 17.54 19.10
CA VAL A 322 -10.33 17.80 20.06
C VAL A 322 -9.01 17.17 19.59
N ASN A 323 -9.02 15.90 19.17
CA ASN A 323 -7.81 15.23 18.67
C ASN A 323 -7.17 15.96 17.47
N TYR A 324 -7.98 16.55 16.59
CA TYR A 324 -7.46 17.32 15.46
C TYR A 324 -6.87 18.66 15.91
N GLY A 325 -7.50 19.30 16.89
CA GLY A 325 -6.95 20.46 17.59
C GLY A 325 -5.58 20.16 18.20
N ASP A 326 -5.43 19.01 18.85
CA ASP A 326 -4.16 18.56 19.42
C ASP A 326 -3.11 18.27 18.34
N VAL A 327 -3.50 17.66 17.22
CA VAL A 327 -2.59 17.40 16.08
C VAL A 327 -2.04 18.70 15.49
N PHE A 328 -2.90 19.67 15.18
CA PHE A 328 -2.49 20.91 14.52
C PHE A 328 -1.97 21.98 15.49
N GLY A 329 -2.34 21.90 16.77
CA GLY A 329 -1.85 22.78 17.83
C GLY A 329 -0.54 22.31 18.47
N SER A 330 -0.12 21.06 18.25
CA SER A 330 1.11 20.53 18.83
C SER A 330 2.38 21.10 18.16
N PRO A 331 3.28 21.74 18.92
CA PRO A 331 4.58 22.19 18.41
C PRO A 331 5.49 21.04 17.96
N ASN A 332 5.20 19.78 18.30
CA ASN A 332 5.99 18.64 17.82
C ASN A 332 5.54 18.17 16.42
N ILE A 333 4.30 18.48 16.04
CA ILE A 333 3.72 18.06 14.78
C ILE A 333 3.85 19.18 13.75
N PHE A 334 3.49 20.40 14.15
CA PHE A 334 3.51 21.59 13.30
C PHE A 334 4.24 22.73 14.02
N ASN A 335 5.51 22.98 13.66
CA ASN A 335 6.29 24.10 14.18
C ASN A 335 6.83 24.98 13.06
N VAL A 336 6.45 26.26 13.11
CA VAL A 336 6.90 27.29 12.17
C VAL A 336 7.73 28.38 12.83
N ASP A 337 8.09 28.24 14.10
CA ASP A 337 8.83 29.26 14.87
C ASP A 337 10.20 29.54 14.26
N GLY A 338 10.80 28.53 13.63
CA GLY A 338 12.08 28.60 12.94
C GLY A 338 12.07 29.35 11.59
N TRP A 339 10.94 29.92 11.14
CA TRP A 339 10.81 30.51 9.81
C TRP A 339 11.84 31.62 9.53
N ALA A 340 12.17 32.44 10.53
CA ALA A 340 13.17 33.50 10.36
C ALA A 340 14.58 32.93 10.09
N GLY A 341 14.87 31.73 10.59
CA GLY A 341 16.12 31.01 10.36
C GLY A 341 16.34 30.62 8.89
N ILE A 342 15.27 30.55 8.08
CA ILE A 342 15.36 30.32 6.63
C ILE A 342 16.23 31.39 5.99
N PHE A 343 15.96 32.66 6.31
CA PHE A 343 16.66 33.81 5.75
C PHE A 343 18.05 34.05 6.38
N GLY A 344 18.34 33.42 7.54
CA GLY A 344 19.69 33.38 8.11
C GLY A 344 20.60 32.33 7.44
N SER A 345 20.03 31.39 6.68
CA SER A 345 20.78 30.29 6.09
C SER A 345 21.57 30.72 4.86
N LYS A 346 22.89 30.45 4.87
CA LYS A 346 23.73 30.62 3.67
C LYS A 346 23.24 29.76 2.49
N LEU A 347 22.70 28.57 2.77
CA LEU A 347 22.16 27.68 1.73
C LEU A 347 20.93 28.27 1.05
N PHE A 348 20.08 28.98 1.80
CA PHE A 348 18.92 29.66 1.24
C PHE A 348 19.36 30.74 0.24
N TRP A 349 20.28 31.63 0.65
CA TRP A 349 20.73 32.72 -0.21
C TRP A 349 21.51 32.23 -1.43
N VAL A 350 22.40 31.25 -1.26
CA VAL A 350 23.09 30.61 -2.39
C VAL A 350 22.07 29.97 -3.34
N GLY A 351 21.09 29.24 -2.79
CA GLY A 351 20.02 28.63 -3.57
C GLY A 351 19.17 29.66 -4.33
N ALA A 352 18.76 30.73 -3.66
CA ALA A 352 17.97 31.81 -4.25
C ALA A 352 18.72 32.52 -5.38
N VAL A 353 20.01 32.82 -5.18
CA VAL A 353 20.86 33.43 -6.22
C VAL A 353 20.98 32.50 -7.43
N LEU A 354 21.26 31.21 -7.23
CA LEU A 354 21.34 30.24 -8.33
C LEU A 354 20.01 30.08 -9.05
N LEU A 355 18.90 30.08 -8.32
CA LEU A 355 17.54 30.03 -8.88
C LEU A 355 17.27 31.26 -9.75
N LEU A 356 17.56 32.46 -9.25
CA LEU A 356 17.39 33.71 -9.98
C LEU A 356 18.27 33.77 -11.23
N ILE A 357 19.54 33.34 -11.14
CA ILE A 357 20.44 33.25 -12.30
C ILE A 357 19.87 32.25 -13.33
N GLY A 358 19.50 31.05 -12.89
CA GLY A 358 18.97 30.01 -13.79
C GLY A 358 17.69 30.43 -14.49
N VAL A 359 16.73 31.01 -13.76
CA VAL A 359 15.49 31.55 -14.32
C VAL A 359 15.77 32.76 -15.22
N GLY A 360 16.63 33.68 -14.80
CA GLY A 360 17.01 34.86 -15.57
C GLY A 360 17.63 34.50 -16.91
N VAL A 361 18.59 33.57 -16.93
CA VAL A 361 19.18 33.04 -18.17
C VAL A 361 18.10 32.37 -19.03
N SER A 362 17.18 31.63 -18.43
CA SER A 362 16.09 30.95 -19.18
C SER A 362 15.10 31.93 -19.81
N VAL A 363 14.82 33.07 -19.17
CA VAL A 363 13.98 34.14 -19.72
C VAL A 363 14.71 34.87 -20.85
N LEU A 364 16.00 35.20 -20.65
CA LEU A 364 16.82 35.86 -21.67
C LEU A 364 16.94 35.03 -22.94
N MET A 365 17.20 33.72 -22.80
CA MET A 365 17.24 32.78 -23.93
C MET A 365 15.85 32.57 -24.54
N GLY A 366 14.79 32.56 -23.73
CA GLY A 366 13.41 32.49 -24.19
C GLY A 366 13.08 33.63 -25.15
N ARG A 367 13.42 34.87 -24.78
CA ARG A 367 13.23 36.07 -25.61
C ARG A 367 13.92 35.97 -26.97
N GLN A 368 15.11 35.37 -27.03
CA GLN A 368 15.83 35.14 -28.30
C GLN A 368 15.20 34.04 -29.16
N SER A 369 14.48 33.11 -28.55
CA SER A 369 13.92 31.93 -29.21
C SER A 369 12.42 32.05 -29.54
N GLY A 370 11.79 33.21 -29.28
CA GLY A 370 10.35 33.42 -29.50
C GLY A 370 9.43 32.83 -28.41
N TYR A 371 9.99 32.26 -27.33
CA TYR A 371 9.23 31.68 -26.22
C TYR A 371 9.28 32.57 -24.97
N ARG A 372 8.24 32.55 -24.12
CA ARG A 372 8.25 33.34 -22.88
C ARG A 372 9.35 32.91 -21.89
N ILE A 373 9.63 31.61 -21.81
CA ILE A 373 10.71 31.01 -21.01
C ILE A 373 11.23 29.80 -21.79
N SER A 374 12.55 29.66 -21.92
CA SER A 374 13.18 28.47 -22.51
C SER A 374 14.26 27.96 -21.57
N PHE A 375 14.02 26.81 -20.92
CA PHE A 375 15.03 26.15 -20.11
C PHE A 375 16.03 25.41 -21.00
N SER A 376 17.31 25.73 -20.85
CA SER A 376 18.41 24.93 -21.39
C SER A 376 18.90 23.94 -20.32
N PRO A 377 19.67 22.89 -20.69
CA PRO A 377 20.29 22.00 -19.72
C PRO A 377 21.10 22.75 -18.64
N GLY A 378 21.79 23.82 -19.02
CA GLY A 378 22.58 24.64 -18.10
C GLY A 378 21.72 25.54 -17.22
N SER A 379 20.79 26.29 -17.82
CA SER A 379 19.97 27.26 -17.08
C SER A 379 18.91 26.57 -16.21
N GLY A 380 18.30 25.49 -16.71
CA GLY A 380 17.38 24.64 -15.97
C GLY A 380 18.07 23.87 -14.85
N GLY A 381 19.28 23.35 -15.08
CA GLY A 381 20.07 22.69 -14.04
C GLY A 381 20.41 23.63 -12.87
N LEU A 382 20.85 24.86 -13.18
CA LEU A 382 21.11 25.89 -12.17
C LEU A 382 19.84 26.28 -11.39
N ALA A 383 18.72 26.47 -12.09
CA ALA A 383 17.45 26.79 -11.45
C ALA A 383 16.98 25.66 -10.52
N ALA A 384 17.06 24.41 -10.98
CA ALA A 384 16.68 23.25 -10.18
C ALA A 384 17.57 23.07 -8.94
N LEU A 385 18.89 23.23 -9.09
CA LEU A 385 19.82 23.18 -7.96
C LEU A 385 19.54 24.31 -6.96
N GLY A 386 19.30 25.53 -7.46
CA GLY A 386 18.95 26.67 -6.63
C GLY A 386 17.66 26.43 -5.83
N ALA A 387 16.62 25.92 -6.49
CA ALA A 387 15.36 25.53 -5.84
C ALA A 387 15.56 24.45 -4.78
N LEU A 388 16.37 23.42 -5.07
CA LEU A 388 16.67 22.34 -4.13
C LEU A 388 17.40 22.85 -2.88
N LEU A 389 18.39 23.72 -3.04
CA LEU A 389 19.13 24.31 -1.91
C LEU A 389 18.24 25.24 -1.07
N ALA A 390 17.38 26.03 -1.72
CA ALA A 390 16.43 26.88 -1.03
C ALA A 390 15.39 26.04 -0.25
N LEU A 391 14.83 25.00 -0.87
CA LEU A 391 13.89 24.07 -0.22
C LEU A 391 14.56 23.32 0.94
N PHE A 392 15.82 22.90 0.77
CA PHE A 392 16.59 22.30 1.85
C PHE A 392 16.71 23.25 3.05
N ALA A 393 17.02 24.53 2.81
CA ALA A 393 17.09 25.51 3.89
C ALA A 393 15.74 25.76 4.56
N VAL A 394 14.65 25.76 3.80
CA VAL A 394 13.27 25.86 4.32
C VAL A 394 12.97 24.69 5.26
N PHE A 395 13.16 23.45 4.79
CA PHE A 395 12.85 22.26 5.59
C PHE A 395 13.84 21.99 6.72
N ALA A 396 15.07 22.49 6.63
CA ALA A 396 16.03 22.40 7.73
C ALA A 396 15.70 23.39 8.86
N ALA A 397 15.07 24.53 8.53
CA ALA A 397 14.68 25.56 9.49
C ALA A 397 13.32 25.27 10.14
N LEU A 398 12.33 24.84 9.34
CA LEU A 398 11.02 24.42 9.84
C LEU A 398 11.11 23.04 10.48
N ARG A 399 10.52 22.85 11.66
CA ARG A 399 10.62 21.60 12.41
C ARG A 399 9.26 20.99 12.67
N GLY A 400 9.26 19.71 13.02
CA GLY A 400 8.06 18.97 13.36
C GLY A 400 7.70 17.91 12.34
N THR A 401 6.79 17.04 12.75
CA THR A 401 6.47 15.80 12.07
C THR A 401 5.94 16.01 10.64
N VAL A 402 5.10 17.02 10.41
CA VAL A 402 4.56 17.33 9.08
C VAL A 402 5.65 17.84 8.14
N PHE A 403 6.48 18.77 8.59
CA PHE A 403 7.57 19.32 7.79
C PHE A 403 8.64 18.29 7.48
N ASN A 404 8.94 17.40 8.41
CA ASN A 404 9.80 16.24 8.15
C ASN A 404 9.21 15.37 7.04
N ASN A 405 7.93 14.99 7.11
CA ASN A 405 7.27 14.22 6.05
C ASN A 405 7.36 14.90 4.68
N LEU A 406 7.13 16.21 4.62
CA LEU A 406 7.24 16.99 3.37
C LEU A 406 8.69 17.06 2.87
N TRP A 407 9.65 17.19 3.78
CA TRP A 407 11.07 17.19 3.44
C TRP A 407 11.50 15.86 2.82
N TRP A 408 11.04 14.75 3.40
CA TRP A 408 11.21 13.42 2.84
C TRP A 408 10.60 13.34 1.44
N VAL A 409 9.35 13.77 1.27
CA VAL A 409 8.63 13.75 -0.01
C VAL A 409 9.42 14.47 -1.10
N VAL A 410 9.85 15.71 -0.84
CA VAL A 410 10.57 16.52 -1.82
C VAL A 410 11.94 15.91 -2.12
N THR A 411 12.73 15.62 -1.09
CA THR A 411 14.12 15.21 -1.24
C THR A 411 14.24 13.84 -1.89
N VAL A 412 13.53 12.84 -1.34
CA VAL A 412 13.61 11.47 -1.86
C VAL A 412 13.05 11.39 -3.27
N THR A 413 11.88 12.01 -3.52
CA THR A 413 11.25 11.94 -4.84
C THR A 413 12.13 12.58 -5.91
N VAL A 414 12.64 13.81 -5.66
CA VAL A 414 13.43 14.52 -6.66
C VAL A 414 14.77 13.83 -6.89
N ILE A 415 15.49 13.46 -5.82
CA ILE A 415 16.82 12.85 -5.94
C ILE A 415 16.71 11.46 -6.58
N SER A 416 15.80 10.60 -6.13
CA SER A 416 15.65 9.26 -6.72
C SER A 416 15.21 9.32 -8.16
N THR A 417 14.25 10.19 -8.51
CA THR A 417 13.80 10.33 -9.90
C THR A 417 14.93 10.83 -10.80
N THR A 418 15.67 11.85 -10.36
CA THR A 418 16.76 12.44 -11.13
C THR A 418 17.93 11.47 -11.27
N ALA A 419 18.34 10.82 -10.17
CA ALA A 419 19.41 9.82 -10.18
C ALA A 419 19.04 8.61 -11.04
N GLY A 420 17.81 8.10 -10.89
CA GLY A 420 17.34 6.98 -11.70
C GLY A 420 17.29 7.30 -13.18
N LEU A 421 16.81 8.49 -13.55
CA LEU A 421 16.79 8.94 -14.94
C LEU A 421 18.21 9.13 -15.49
N ALA A 422 19.11 9.76 -14.72
CA ALA A 422 20.50 9.95 -15.10
C ALA A 422 21.19 8.61 -15.34
N ILE A 423 21.01 7.64 -14.44
CA ILE A 423 21.57 6.29 -14.61
C ILE A 423 20.93 5.58 -15.81
N ALA A 424 19.61 5.70 -16.00
CA ALA A 424 18.93 5.09 -17.13
C ALA A 424 19.52 5.57 -18.46
N VAL A 425 19.83 6.87 -18.58
CA VAL A 425 20.46 7.47 -19.75
C VAL A 425 21.93 7.07 -19.89
N LEU A 426 22.71 7.15 -18.81
CA LEU A 426 24.16 6.90 -18.84
C LEU A 426 24.51 5.42 -19.03
N ALA A 427 23.70 4.52 -18.49
CA ALA A 427 23.90 3.09 -18.62
C ALA A 427 23.38 2.53 -19.95
N ASP A 428 22.49 3.26 -20.64
CA ASP A 428 21.93 2.82 -21.92
C ASP A 428 23.04 2.63 -22.96
N ARG A 429 23.05 1.47 -23.61
CA ARG A 429 24.02 1.09 -24.67
C ARG A 429 25.49 1.03 -24.20
N SER A 430 25.74 1.03 -22.89
CA SER A 430 27.08 0.85 -22.32
C SER A 430 27.50 -0.63 -22.31
N LYS A 431 28.80 -0.90 -22.49
CA LYS A 431 29.33 -2.26 -22.32
C LYS A 431 29.19 -2.66 -20.85
N GLY A 432 28.37 -3.68 -20.56
CA GLY A 432 28.05 -4.10 -19.20
C GLY A 432 26.75 -3.53 -18.62
N GLU A 433 25.88 -2.94 -19.45
CA GLU A 433 24.58 -2.39 -19.05
C GLU A 433 23.78 -3.34 -18.13
N SER A 434 23.67 -4.63 -18.50
CA SER A 434 22.89 -5.61 -17.73
C SER A 434 23.42 -5.81 -16.31
N VAL A 435 24.74 -5.87 -16.16
CA VAL A 435 25.40 -6.03 -14.85
C VAL A 435 25.21 -4.77 -14.00
N ALA A 436 25.49 -3.60 -14.57
CA ALA A 436 25.34 -2.33 -13.87
C ALA A 436 23.89 -2.12 -13.39
N LYS A 437 22.91 -2.37 -14.26
CA LYS A 437 21.48 -2.25 -13.91
C LYS A 437 21.07 -3.26 -12.83
N SER A 438 21.58 -4.50 -12.89
CA SER A 438 21.32 -5.52 -11.88
C SER A 438 21.87 -5.13 -10.50
N LEU A 439 23.11 -4.62 -10.44
CA LEU A 439 23.73 -4.17 -9.19
C LEU A 439 23.01 -2.96 -8.59
N ILE A 440 22.62 -1.99 -9.42
CA ILE A 440 21.89 -0.78 -8.99
C ILE A 440 20.46 -1.12 -8.55
N PHE A 441 19.85 -2.14 -9.14
CA PHE A 441 18.52 -2.62 -8.78
C PHE A 441 18.52 -3.52 -7.54
N MET A 442 19.62 -4.23 -7.24
CA MET A 442 19.74 -5.17 -6.13
C MET A 442 19.22 -4.68 -4.76
N PRO A 443 19.43 -3.42 -4.34
CA PRO A 443 18.93 -2.91 -3.06
C PRO A 443 17.41 -3.02 -2.88
N MET A 444 16.65 -3.02 -3.98
CA MET A 444 15.19 -3.19 -3.96
C MET A 444 14.73 -4.55 -3.40
N ALA A 445 15.59 -5.56 -3.45
CA ALA A 445 15.28 -6.86 -2.88
C ALA A 445 15.36 -6.86 -1.34
N ILE A 446 15.96 -5.82 -0.74
CA ILE A 446 16.15 -5.70 0.70
C ILE A 446 14.91 -5.01 1.30
N SER A 447 14.40 -5.52 2.43
CA SER A 447 13.31 -4.87 3.16
C SER A 447 13.75 -3.52 3.73
N PHE A 448 12.84 -2.55 3.89
CA PHE A 448 13.16 -1.24 4.46
C PHE A 448 13.70 -1.33 5.89
N VAL A 449 13.19 -2.29 6.68
CA VAL A 449 13.72 -2.61 8.01
C VAL A 449 15.16 -3.13 7.91
N GLY A 450 15.42 -4.10 7.04
CA GLY A 450 16.76 -4.67 6.84
C GLY A 450 17.76 -3.63 6.35
N ALA A 451 17.37 -2.80 5.39
CA ALA A 451 18.18 -1.68 4.91
C ALA A 451 18.46 -0.67 6.04
N GLY A 452 17.46 -0.32 6.84
CA GLY A 452 17.64 0.54 8.02
C GLY A 452 18.66 -0.03 9.02
N VAL A 453 18.64 -1.35 9.27
CA VAL A 453 19.63 -2.03 10.12
C VAL A 453 21.03 -1.98 9.51
N ILE A 454 21.18 -2.28 8.21
CA ILE A 454 22.48 -2.21 7.51
C ILE A 454 23.07 -0.81 7.64
N TRP A 455 22.29 0.22 7.34
CA TRP A 455 22.76 1.60 7.40
C TRP A 455 23.03 2.07 8.83
N ARG A 456 22.28 1.58 9.82
CA ARG A 456 22.57 1.82 11.24
C ARG A 456 23.94 1.26 11.63
N PHE A 457 24.33 0.09 11.12
CA PHE A 457 25.69 -0.43 11.31
C PHE A 457 26.72 0.41 10.56
N MET A 458 26.45 0.82 9.31
CA MET A 458 27.37 1.68 8.54
C MET A 458 27.64 3.02 9.22
N TYR A 459 26.64 3.60 9.89
CA TYR A 459 26.71 4.88 10.59
C TYR A 459 27.19 4.78 12.05
N LEU A 460 27.36 3.58 12.59
CA LEU A 460 27.65 3.41 14.01
C LEU A 460 28.97 4.11 14.39
N ALA A 461 28.86 5.14 15.22
CA ALA A 461 30.00 5.82 15.83
C ALA A 461 30.33 5.15 17.16
N ARG A 462 31.62 4.93 17.42
CA ARG A 462 32.13 4.50 18.72
C ARG A 462 33.10 5.56 19.23
N ASP A 463 33.38 5.51 20.53
CA ASP A 463 34.46 6.29 21.12
C ASP A 463 35.75 6.12 20.31
N VAL A 464 36.46 7.22 20.06
CA VAL A 464 37.67 7.30 19.25
C VAL A 464 38.83 6.47 19.82
N SER A 465 38.79 6.16 21.13
CA SER A 465 39.70 5.22 21.78
C SER A 465 39.53 3.77 21.33
N LYS A 466 38.41 3.44 20.67
CA LYS A 466 38.09 2.09 20.19
C LYS A 466 38.09 2.04 18.66
N PRO A 467 38.42 0.88 18.06
CA PRO A 467 38.25 0.69 16.63
C PRO A 467 36.81 0.96 16.20
N GLN A 468 36.67 1.80 15.17
CA GLN A 468 35.38 2.12 14.58
C GLN A 468 34.85 0.90 13.83
N THR A 469 33.58 0.58 14.08
CA THR A 469 32.89 -0.56 13.45
C THR A 469 32.01 -0.10 12.28
N GLY A 470 31.52 1.15 12.32
CA GLY A 470 30.75 1.71 11.22
C GLY A 470 31.66 2.16 10.12
N VAL A 471 31.49 1.58 8.92
CA VAL A 471 32.34 1.79 7.75
C VAL A 471 32.58 3.28 7.48
N ILE A 472 31.53 4.10 7.57
CA ILE A 472 31.62 5.53 7.23
C ILE A 472 32.42 6.30 8.29
N ASN A 473 32.23 5.98 9.57
CA ASN A 473 33.03 6.57 10.64
C ASN A 473 34.49 6.08 10.60
N THR A 474 34.73 4.83 10.20
CA THR A 474 36.10 4.33 9.97
C THR A 474 36.82 5.14 8.90
N PHE A 475 36.16 5.44 7.78
CA PHE A 475 36.73 6.32 6.75
C PHE A 475 36.91 7.76 7.26
N TRP A 476 35.92 8.32 7.96
CA TRP A 476 35.95 9.69 8.46
C TRP A 476 37.07 9.93 9.49
N VAL A 477 37.14 9.08 10.52
CA VAL A 477 38.20 9.12 11.55
C VAL A 477 39.56 8.80 10.93
N GLY A 478 39.61 7.89 9.95
CA GLY A 478 40.83 7.61 9.19
C GLY A 478 41.38 8.84 8.46
N LEU A 479 40.50 9.62 7.82
CA LEU A 479 40.86 10.91 7.23
C LEU A 479 41.32 11.92 8.30
N GLY A 480 40.67 11.94 9.47
CA GLY A 480 41.08 12.74 10.62
C GLY A 480 42.50 12.45 11.05
N ASN A 481 42.81 11.17 11.26
CA ASN A 481 44.15 10.71 11.65
C ASN A 481 45.19 11.01 10.55
N LEU A 482 44.83 10.81 9.28
CA LEU A 482 45.69 11.17 8.15
C LEU A 482 46.04 12.65 8.16
N SER A 483 45.03 13.51 8.37
CA SER A 483 45.17 14.97 8.40
C SER A 483 45.96 15.48 9.61
N LEU A 484 45.77 14.88 10.79
CA LEU A 484 46.51 15.23 12.02
C LEU A 484 47.97 14.79 11.97
N SER A 485 48.23 13.58 11.46
CA SER A 485 49.57 12.99 11.51
C SER A 485 50.63 13.80 10.75
N ARG A 486 50.21 14.51 9.69
CA ARG A 486 51.08 15.19 8.70
C ARG A 486 52.30 14.36 8.25
N GLY A 487 52.18 13.04 8.34
CA GLY A 487 53.24 12.08 8.02
C GLY A 487 53.30 11.75 6.53
N PRO A 488 54.05 10.70 6.14
CA PRO A 488 54.21 10.31 4.74
C PRO A 488 52.88 10.07 4.02
N GLY A 489 51.91 9.43 4.68
CA GLY A 489 50.58 9.18 4.12
C GLY A 489 49.82 10.46 3.76
N PHE A 490 49.93 11.50 4.59
CA PHE A 490 49.33 12.80 4.32
C PHE A 490 49.88 13.40 3.02
N TRP A 491 51.21 13.43 2.89
CA TRP A 491 51.88 13.99 1.72
C TRP A 491 51.58 13.20 0.47
N ILE A 492 51.54 11.87 0.55
CA ILE A 492 51.14 11.01 -0.58
C ILE A 492 49.71 11.33 -1.03
N ALA A 493 48.74 11.40 -0.11
CA ALA A 493 47.36 11.70 -0.46
C ALA A 493 47.18 13.12 -1.05
N ALA A 494 47.87 14.12 -0.49
CA ALA A 494 47.85 15.49 -1.00
C ALA A 494 48.49 15.58 -2.40
N LEU A 495 49.64 14.95 -2.62
CA LEU A 495 50.32 14.96 -3.92
C LEU A 495 49.53 14.19 -4.98
N LEU A 496 48.96 13.04 -4.64
CA LEU A 496 48.13 12.25 -5.55
C LEU A 496 46.86 13.02 -5.96
N SER A 497 46.17 13.65 -5.00
CA SER A 497 44.98 14.45 -5.30
C SER A 497 45.29 15.65 -6.19
N LEU A 498 46.39 16.38 -5.92
CA LEU A 498 46.85 17.48 -6.77
C LEU A 498 47.32 17.00 -8.15
N ALA A 499 48.03 15.88 -8.24
CA ALA A 499 48.50 15.31 -9.50
C ALA A 499 47.31 14.88 -10.38
N LEU A 500 46.31 14.22 -9.79
CA LEU A 500 45.09 13.82 -10.48
C LEU A 500 44.26 15.04 -10.90
N ALA A 501 44.15 16.06 -10.03
CA ALA A 501 43.51 17.32 -10.38
C ALA A 501 44.22 18.00 -11.55
N ALA A 502 45.55 18.08 -11.54
CA ALA A 502 46.34 18.66 -12.61
C ALA A 502 46.17 17.89 -13.93
N LEU A 503 46.08 16.56 -13.88
CA LEU A 503 45.79 15.73 -15.05
C LEU A 503 44.39 16.02 -15.63
N LEU A 504 43.38 16.13 -14.78
CA LEU A 504 42.02 16.49 -15.20
C LEU A 504 41.94 17.91 -15.75
N VAL A 505 42.65 18.88 -15.16
CA VAL A 505 42.74 20.25 -15.69
C VAL A 505 43.43 20.27 -17.04
N ARG A 506 44.52 19.51 -17.22
CA ARG A 506 45.18 19.37 -18.53
C ARG A 506 44.24 18.76 -19.57
N LEU A 507 43.47 17.73 -19.19
CA LEU A 507 42.46 17.13 -20.05
C LEU A 507 41.35 18.13 -20.38
N ALA A 508 40.93 18.94 -19.41
CA ALA A 508 39.94 20.00 -19.60
C ALA A 508 40.40 21.04 -20.64
N ILE A 509 41.63 21.54 -20.48
CA ILE A 509 42.25 22.50 -21.41
C ILE A 509 42.39 21.87 -22.80
N ARG A 510 42.86 20.63 -22.89
CA ARG A 510 43.00 19.93 -24.18
C ARG A 510 41.65 19.78 -24.87
N ALA A 511 40.63 19.30 -24.16
CA ALA A 511 39.30 19.09 -24.71
C ALA A 511 38.67 20.42 -25.19
N TRP A 512 38.88 21.52 -24.45
CA TRP A 512 38.46 22.85 -24.91
C TRP A 512 39.19 23.33 -26.17
N ARG A 513 40.49 23.06 -26.29
CA ARG A 513 41.26 23.39 -27.51
C ARG A 513 40.81 22.57 -28.73
N VAL A 514 40.38 21.33 -28.51
CA VAL A 514 39.92 20.40 -29.58
C VAL A 514 38.44 20.59 -29.90
N GLY A 515 37.72 21.46 -29.17
CA GLY A 515 36.29 21.73 -29.40
C GLY A 515 35.34 20.76 -28.69
N GLU A 516 35.84 19.77 -27.95
CA GLU A 516 35.07 18.83 -27.13
C GLU A 516 34.65 19.47 -25.80
N ARG A 517 33.76 20.48 -25.88
CA ARG A 517 33.35 21.30 -24.72
C ARG A 517 32.75 20.49 -23.57
N GLY A 518 32.06 19.39 -23.87
CA GLY A 518 31.45 18.51 -22.85
C GLY A 518 32.49 17.78 -22.00
N VAL A 519 33.48 17.16 -22.64
CA VAL A 519 34.60 16.48 -21.96
C VAL A 519 35.43 17.48 -21.17
N GLY A 520 35.65 18.67 -21.75
CA GLY A 520 36.38 19.75 -21.08
C GLY A 520 35.71 20.22 -19.80
N ALA A 521 34.40 20.49 -19.88
CA ALA A 521 33.61 20.88 -18.72
C ALA A 521 33.55 19.77 -17.66
N GLY A 522 33.33 18.51 -18.07
CA GLY A 522 33.29 17.37 -17.15
C GLY A 522 34.60 17.19 -16.39
N ALA A 523 35.74 17.27 -17.08
CA ALA A 523 37.05 17.15 -16.45
C ALA A 523 37.35 18.31 -15.48
N ALA A 524 36.97 19.54 -15.84
CA ALA A 524 37.11 20.69 -14.95
C ALA A 524 36.27 20.53 -13.68
N VAL A 525 35.01 20.06 -13.80
CA VAL A 525 34.13 19.80 -12.66
C VAL A 525 34.70 18.70 -11.77
N CYS A 526 35.22 17.62 -12.33
CA CYS A 526 35.84 16.53 -11.57
C CYS A 526 37.16 16.91 -10.89
N ALA A 527 37.86 17.93 -11.39
CA ALA A 527 39.08 18.44 -10.75
C ALA A 527 38.77 19.22 -9.46
N LEU A 528 37.63 19.91 -9.38
CA LEU A 528 37.28 20.75 -8.23
C LEU A 528 37.24 19.98 -6.88
N PRO A 529 36.59 18.80 -6.76
CA PRO A 529 36.62 18.02 -5.53
C PRO A 529 38.03 17.58 -5.11
N LEU A 530 38.92 17.30 -6.06
CA LEU A 530 40.29 16.88 -5.77
C LEU A 530 41.15 18.03 -5.24
N VAL A 531 41.02 19.21 -5.86
CA VAL A 531 41.67 20.44 -5.36
C VAL A 531 41.12 20.80 -3.98
N TRP A 532 39.79 20.74 -3.82
CA TRP A 532 39.15 20.95 -2.53
C TRP A 532 39.64 19.94 -1.49
N PHE A 533 39.77 18.66 -1.84
CA PHE A 533 40.24 17.62 -0.92
C PHE A 533 41.68 17.86 -0.47
N ALA A 534 42.59 18.22 -1.40
CA ALA A 534 43.97 18.59 -1.06
C ALA A 534 44.01 19.80 -0.11
N TYR A 535 43.23 20.83 -0.41
CA TYR A 535 43.09 22.01 0.45
C TYR A 535 42.49 21.67 1.82
N ALA A 536 41.47 20.81 1.85
CA ALA A 536 40.77 20.45 3.05
C ALA A 536 41.65 19.57 3.96
N LEU A 537 42.39 18.60 3.40
CA LEU A 537 43.42 17.83 4.12
C LEU A 537 44.38 18.75 4.87
N TRP A 538 44.82 19.84 4.23
CA TRP A 538 45.72 20.81 4.84
C TRP A 538 45.12 21.54 6.05
N ARG A 539 43.80 21.83 6.00
CA ARG A 539 43.07 22.51 7.06
C ARG A 539 42.63 21.63 8.22
N GLY A 540 42.74 20.31 8.09
CA GLY A 540 42.11 19.39 9.03
C GLY A 540 40.78 18.87 8.50
N VAL A 541 40.76 17.68 7.88
CA VAL A 541 39.53 16.97 7.47
C VAL A 541 39.35 15.72 8.33
N GLY A 542 38.11 15.33 8.59
CA GLY A 542 37.79 14.12 9.36
C GLY A 542 37.39 14.37 10.81
N GLY A 543 37.13 15.64 11.17
CA GLY A 543 36.68 16.05 12.50
C GLY A 543 37.75 15.91 13.57
N PHE A 544 37.81 16.83 14.52
CA PHE A 544 38.75 16.77 15.63
C PHE A 544 38.06 17.08 16.95
N GLU A 545 38.57 16.49 18.01
CA GLU A 545 38.16 16.72 19.39
C GLU A 545 39.42 16.94 20.23
N VAL A 546 39.37 17.92 21.12
CA VAL A 546 40.45 18.20 22.07
C VAL A 546 40.12 17.46 23.36
N ARG A 547 40.95 16.51 23.77
CA ARG A 547 40.76 15.74 24.99
C ARG A 547 41.24 16.56 26.21
N ASP A 548 40.80 16.20 27.42
CA ASP A 548 41.12 16.92 28.67
C ASP A 548 42.62 17.11 28.94
N ASN A 549 43.46 16.26 28.36
CA ASN A 549 44.91 16.31 28.43
C ASN A 549 45.55 17.20 27.33
N GLY A 550 44.75 17.90 26.52
CA GLY A 550 45.18 18.80 25.45
C GLY A 550 45.44 18.13 24.09
N ASP A 551 45.32 16.80 24.00
CA ASP A 551 45.57 16.07 22.76
C ASP A 551 44.43 16.27 21.75
N VAL A 552 44.78 16.60 20.51
CA VAL A 552 43.83 16.67 19.39
C VAL A 552 43.73 15.31 18.73
N VAL A 553 42.56 14.68 18.85
CA VAL A 553 42.26 13.37 18.24
C VAL A 553 41.16 13.49 17.20
N ALA A 554 41.14 12.60 16.20
CA ALA A 554 40.09 12.58 15.20
C ALA A 554 38.73 12.25 15.83
N SER A 555 37.66 12.95 15.44
CA SER A 555 36.32 12.82 16.03
C SER A 555 35.34 12.06 15.14
N THR A 556 34.35 11.41 15.77
CA THR A 556 33.30 10.69 15.04
C THR A 556 32.10 11.57 14.73
N ILE A 557 31.35 11.20 13.68
CA ILE A 557 30.07 11.83 13.36
C ILE A 557 28.92 10.92 13.82
N GLN A 558 28.04 11.48 14.63
CA GLN A 558 26.80 10.83 15.03
C GLN A 558 25.72 11.09 13.96
N PHE A 559 25.85 10.44 12.81
CA PHE A 559 25.05 10.73 11.61
C PHE A 559 23.54 10.76 11.86
N ALA A 560 23.00 9.80 12.61
CA ALA A 560 21.57 9.72 12.89
C ALA A 560 21.08 10.68 13.99
N GLN A 561 21.99 11.36 14.69
CA GLN A 561 21.66 12.19 15.86
C GLN A 561 21.90 13.68 15.64
N GLN A 562 22.86 14.05 14.79
CA GLN A 562 23.23 15.45 14.55
C GLN A 562 22.29 16.13 13.57
N ALA A 563 21.38 16.96 14.09
CA ALA A 563 20.53 17.82 13.29
C ALA A 563 21.35 18.94 12.59
N PRO A 564 20.94 19.40 11.40
CA PRO A 564 19.75 19.00 10.64
C PRO A 564 19.98 17.82 9.68
N PHE A 565 21.23 17.36 9.53
CA PHE A 565 21.60 16.37 8.51
C PHE A 565 21.16 14.94 8.83
N ASN A 566 20.85 14.63 10.08
CA ASN A 566 20.33 13.32 10.48
C ASN A 566 19.15 12.85 9.62
N ASN A 567 18.17 13.69 9.36
CA ASN A 567 17.05 13.33 8.48
C ASN A 567 17.51 12.96 7.06
N VAL A 568 18.50 13.67 6.52
CA VAL A 568 19.07 13.41 5.20
C VAL A 568 19.77 12.05 5.14
N TRP A 569 20.50 11.68 6.20
CA TRP A 569 21.14 10.37 6.29
C TRP A 569 20.13 9.22 6.31
N LEU A 570 18.97 9.42 6.94
CA LEU A 570 17.87 8.45 6.85
C LEU A 570 17.24 8.41 5.45
N MET A 571 17.02 9.58 4.82
CA MET A 571 16.50 9.67 3.44
C MET A 571 17.42 8.98 2.43
N LEU A 572 18.74 9.03 2.64
CA LEU A 572 19.73 8.40 1.76
C LEU A 572 19.49 6.90 1.61
N VAL A 573 19.04 6.23 2.67
CA VAL A 573 18.67 4.81 2.64
C VAL A 573 17.55 4.57 1.63
N LEU A 574 16.49 5.39 1.68
CA LEU A 574 15.37 5.25 0.76
C LEU A 574 15.75 5.69 -0.67
N ILE A 575 16.58 6.72 -0.81
CA ILE A 575 17.09 7.17 -2.11
C ILE A 575 17.87 6.04 -2.78
N TRP A 576 18.76 5.38 -2.05
CA TRP A 576 19.54 4.26 -2.53
C TRP A 576 18.66 3.11 -3.03
N ILE A 577 17.59 2.78 -2.31
CA ILE A 577 16.64 1.74 -2.73
C ILE A 577 15.83 2.18 -3.96
N GLN A 578 15.26 3.39 -3.94
CA GLN A 578 14.33 3.85 -4.98
C GLN A 578 15.02 4.29 -6.28
N THR A 579 16.32 4.58 -6.25
CA THR A 579 17.09 4.89 -7.46
C THR A 579 17.10 3.70 -8.44
N GLY A 580 17.18 2.46 -7.93
CA GLY A 580 17.09 1.26 -8.77
C GLY A 580 15.72 1.10 -9.44
N PHE A 581 14.64 1.29 -8.69
CA PHE A 581 13.25 1.26 -9.21
C PHE A 581 13.03 2.25 -10.36
N THR A 582 13.37 3.51 -10.10
CA THR A 582 13.19 4.60 -11.07
C THR A 582 14.02 4.39 -12.32
N MET A 583 15.28 3.97 -12.18
CA MET A 583 16.16 3.64 -13.29
C MET A 583 15.57 2.57 -14.22
N VAL A 584 15.00 1.49 -13.66
CA VAL A 584 14.42 0.40 -14.46
C VAL A 584 13.23 0.90 -15.26
N ILE A 585 12.32 1.65 -14.64
CA ILE A 585 11.14 2.20 -15.33
C ILE A 585 11.56 3.19 -16.42
N PHE A 586 12.49 4.10 -16.13
CA PHE A 586 12.95 5.07 -17.13
C PHE A 586 13.75 4.43 -18.25
N SER A 587 14.53 3.39 -17.96
CA SER A 587 15.22 2.60 -19.00
C SER A 587 14.23 1.99 -19.99
N ALA A 588 13.13 1.41 -19.50
CA ALA A 588 12.10 0.84 -20.37
C ALA A 588 11.39 1.92 -21.18
N ALA A 589 11.05 3.05 -20.55
CA ALA A 589 10.36 4.15 -21.21
C ALA A 589 11.20 4.84 -22.28
N ILE A 590 12.49 5.08 -22.03
CA ILE A 590 13.41 5.69 -23.01
C ILE A 590 13.57 4.75 -24.21
N LYS A 591 13.71 3.44 -23.99
CA LYS A 591 13.81 2.46 -25.08
C LYS A 591 12.54 2.34 -25.92
N ALA A 592 11.38 2.71 -25.38
CA ALA A 592 10.12 2.73 -26.10
C ALA A 592 9.95 3.95 -27.01
N VAL A 593 10.83 4.96 -26.92
CA VAL A 593 10.80 6.14 -27.80
C VAL A 593 11.24 5.72 -29.21
N PRO A 594 10.43 5.98 -30.26
CA PRO A 594 10.80 5.63 -31.64
C PRO A 594 12.13 6.27 -32.06
N SER A 595 13.03 5.46 -32.65
CA SER A 595 14.33 5.92 -33.15
C SER A 595 14.20 7.00 -34.22
N ASP A 596 13.17 6.92 -35.05
CA ASP A 596 12.92 7.82 -36.18
C ASP A 596 12.75 9.27 -35.71
N LEU A 597 12.19 9.50 -34.52
CA LEU A 597 12.06 10.85 -33.94
C LEU A 597 13.42 11.42 -33.51
N ILE A 598 14.32 10.56 -33.03
CA ILE A 598 15.67 10.94 -32.61
C ILE A 598 16.54 11.19 -33.85
N GLU A 599 16.40 10.36 -34.88
CA GLU A 599 17.09 10.52 -36.16
C GLU A 599 16.61 11.76 -36.92
N ALA A 600 15.30 12.01 -36.97
CA ALA A 600 14.75 13.24 -37.54
C ALA A 600 15.29 14.48 -36.82
N ALA A 601 15.34 14.47 -35.48
CA ALA A 601 15.92 15.58 -34.72
C ALA A 601 17.42 15.80 -35.05
N ARG A 602 18.18 14.72 -35.28
CA ARG A 602 19.60 14.82 -35.72
C ARG A 602 19.71 15.39 -37.13
N VAL A 603 18.81 15.02 -38.05
CA VAL A 603 18.74 15.60 -39.40
C VAL A 603 18.43 17.10 -39.34
N ASP A 604 17.56 17.51 -38.41
CA ASP A 604 17.25 18.92 -38.11
C ASP A 604 18.38 19.67 -37.38
N GLY A 605 19.54 19.04 -37.16
CA GLY A 605 20.71 19.64 -36.53
C GLY A 605 20.64 19.73 -35.00
N ALA A 606 19.72 19.02 -34.35
CA ALA A 606 19.61 19.00 -32.89
C ALA A 606 20.79 18.23 -32.27
N SER A 607 21.42 18.84 -31.25
CA SER A 607 22.41 18.15 -30.40
C SER A 607 21.76 17.07 -29.54
N GLU A 608 22.53 16.08 -29.06
CA GLU A 608 22.05 15.00 -28.18
C GLU A 608 21.31 15.53 -26.93
N ALA A 609 21.79 16.62 -26.34
CA ALA A 609 21.13 17.26 -25.21
C ALA A 609 19.78 17.88 -25.62
N GLN A 610 19.70 18.49 -26.80
CA GLN A 610 18.44 19.03 -27.32
C GLN A 610 17.46 17.90 -27.65
N ALA A 611 17.91 16.83 -28.30
CA ALA A 611 17.10 15.64 -28.56
C ALA A 611 16.57 15.03 -27.25
N PHE A 612 17.43 14.92 -26.22
CA PHE A 612 17.01 14.44 -24.91
C PHE A 612 15.92 15.31 -24.27
N TRP A 613 16.14 16.62 -24.12
CA TRP A 613 15.19 17.49 -23.41
C TRP A 613 13.94 17.86 -24.22
N ARG A 614 14.02 17.87 -25.55
CA ARG A 614 12.91 18.32 -26.42
C ARG A 614 12.16 17.17 -27.09
N VAL A 615 12.74 15.98 -27.18
CA VAL A 615 12.11 14.80 -27.79
C VAL A 615 11.91 13.71 -26.75
N ILE A 616 12.98 13.22 -26.12
CA ILE A 616 12.91 12.05 -25.23
C ILE A 616 12.08 12.36 -23.97
N ILE A 617 12.42 13.43 -23.25
CA ILE A 617 11.77 13.79 -21.98
C ILE A 617 10.27 14.05 -22.14
N PRO A 618 9.81 14.84 -23.12
CA PRO A 618 8.37 15.03 -23.36
C PRO A 618 7.64 13.71 -23.66
N GLN A 619 8.26 12.79 -24.40
CA GLN A 619 7.65 11.50 -24.73
C GLN A 619 7.51 10.59 -23.51
N ILE A 620 8.49 10.58 -22.60
CA ILE A 620 8.43 9.78 -21.37
C ILE A 620 7.79 10.53 -20.20
N ALA A 621 7.32 11.77 -20.39
CA ALA A 621 6.72 12.59 -19.34
C ALA A 621 5.53 11.93 -18.62
N PRO A 622 4.64 11.15 -19.30
CA PRO A 622 3.61 10.37 -18.61
C PRO A 622 4.21 9.37 -17.62
N THR A 623 5.28 8.68 -18.01
CA THR A 623 6.00 7.73 -17.16
C THR A 623 6.69 8.42 -15.98
N ILE A 624 7.36 9.55 -16.21
CA ILE A 624 7.92 10.39 -15.13
C ILE A 624 6.83 10.79 -14.15
N GLY A 625 5.67 11.21 -14.67
CA GLY A 625 4.52 11.57 -13.86
C GLY A 625 4.05 10.42 -12.96
N VAL A 626 3.95 9.20 -13.49
CA VAL A 626 3.56 8.01 -12.73
C VAL A 626 4.60 7.70 -11.65
N VAL A 627 5.89 7.67 -12.01
CA VAL A 627 6.99 7.39 -11.07
C VAL A 627 7.01 8.39 -9.92
N ILE A 628 6.90 9.69 -10.22
CA ILE A 628 6.85 10.75 -9.20
C ILE A 628 5.65 10.53 -8.28
N THR A 629 4.45 10.31 -8.81
CA THR A 629 3.27 10.09 -7.95
C THR A 629 3.40 8.84 -7.08
N THR A 630 3.98 7.76 -7.62
CA THR A 630 4.23 6.52 -6.87
C THR A 630 5.24 6.75 -5.76
N LEU A 631 6.34 7.47 -6.01
CA LEU A 631 7.33 7.81 -4.99
C LEU A 631 6.75 8.71 -3.91
N ILE A 632 5.93 9.71 -4.25
CA ILE A 632 5.30 10.56 -3.23
C ILE A 632 4.38 9.71 -2.33
N VAL A 633 3.54 8.83 -2.90
CA VAL A 633 2.68 7.93 -2.09
C VAL A 633 3.52 7.02 -1.19
N LEU A 634 4.63 6.51 -1.70
CA LEU A 634 5.55 5.66 -0.96
C LEU A 634 6.21 6.41 0.21
N VAL A 635 6.74 7.60 -0.05
CA VAL A 635 7.48 8.42 0.92
C VAL A 635 6.56 9.01 1.98
N MET A 636 5.33 9.39 1.61
CA MET A 636 4.33 9.88 2.57
C MET A 636 4.07 8.88 3.70
N LYS A 637 4.18 7.58 3.40
CA LYS A 637 3.95 6.48 4.35
C LYS A 637 5.24 5.92 4.95
N VAL A 638 6.35 6.65 4.86
CA VAL A 638 7.63 6.18 5.41
C VAL A 638 7.49 5.95 6.92
N PHE A 639 7.85 4.75 7.35
CA PHE A 639 7.75 4.32 8.75
C PHE A 639 8.96 3.48 9.13
N ASP A 640 9.23 2.44 8.35
CA ASP A 640 10.20 1.38 8.70
C ASP A 640 11.60 1.93 8.98
N ILE A 641 12.12 2.78 8.09
CA ILE A 641 13.47 3.34 8.20
C ILE A 641 13.59 4.21 9.45
N VAL A 642 12.61 5.10 9.67
CA VAL A 642 12.60 6.01 10.82
C VAL A 642 12.47 5.22 12.12
N LYS A 643 11.55 4.24 12.17
CA LYS A 643 11.30 3.41 13.35
C LYS A 643 12.56 2.67 13.80
N VAL A 644 13.28 2.07 12.87
CA VAL A 644 14.42 1.19 13.15
C VAL A 644 15.70 1.97 13.46
N MET A 645 15.92 3.11 12.78
CA MET A 645 17.16 3.86 12.91
C MET A 645 17.14 4.81 14.10
N THR A 646 16.05 5.55 14.30
CA THR A 646 15.97 6.62 15.31
C THR A 646 14.73 6.53 16.20
N ASN A 647 13.71 5.76 15.79
CA ASN A 647 12.39 5.75 16.42
C ASN A 647 11.78 7.17 16.55
N GLY A 648 12.07 8.05 15.59
CA GLY A 648 11.59 9.44 15.60
C GLY A 648 12.39 10.41 16.46
N ASN A 649 13.39 9.92 17.20
CA ASN A 649 14.25 10.77 18.03
C ASN A 649 15.10 11.74 17.18
N PHE A 650 15.74 12.69 17.87
CA PHE A 650 16.64 13.68 17.25
C PHE A 650 15.95 14.58 16.20
N GLY A 651 14.62 14.74 16.28
CA GLY A 651 13.86 15.53 15.32
C GLY A 651 13.64 14.85 13.97
N THR A 652 13.71 13.52 13.91
CA THR A 652 13.49 12.73 12.68
C THR A 652 12.08 12.15 12.56
N GLN A 653 11.14 12.62 13.40
CA GLN A 653 9.80 12.08 13.49
C GLN A 653 8.99 12.25 12.19
N VAL A 654 8.22 11.23 11.84
CA VAL A 654 7.33 11.17 10.66
C VAL A 654 5.93 10.74 11.06
N ILE A 655 4.90 11.15 10.30
CA ILE A 655 3.49 11.02 10.69
C ILE A 655 3.12 9.56 10.96
N ALA A 656 3.60 8.62 10.14
CA ALA A 656 3.32 7.20 10.33
C ALA A 656 3.96 6.63 11.61
N ASN A 657 5.14 7.11 12.01
CA ASN A 657 5.79 6.68 13.25
C ASN A 657 5.13 7.33 14.49
N GLU A 658 4.72 8.59 14.38
CA GLU A 658 3.94 9.28 15.42
C GLU A 658 2.61 8.56 15.64
N MET A 659 1.86 8.27 14.57
CA MET A 659 0.62 7.47 14.61
C MET A 659 0.83 6.15 15.35
N TRP A 660 1.90 5.43 15.02
CA TRP A 660 2.24 4.17 15.68
C TRP A 660 2.56 4.34 17.16
N GLN A 661 3.34 5.36 17.53
CA GLN A 661 3.68 5.63 18.92
C GLN A 661 2.44 5.99 19.74
N ARG A 662 1.59 6.89 19.24
CA ARG A 662 0.33 7.28 19.91
C ARG A 662 -0.60 6.08 20.09
N ALA A 663 -0.86 5.31 19.02
CA ALA A 663 -1.83 4.22 19.08
C ALA A 663 -1.32 2.99 19.85
N PHE A 664 -0.07 2.58 19.65
CA PHE A 664 0.42 1.28 20.12
C PHE A 664 1.46 1.34 21.24
N THR A 665 2.04 2.52 21.52
CA THR A 665 2.96 2.70 22.65
C THR A 665 2.28 3.44 23.79
N GLU A 666 1.60 4.54 23.48
CA GLU A 666 0.90 5.37 24.47
C GLU A 666 -0.57 4.94 24.70
N LEU A 667 -1.07 3.99 23.89
CA LEU A 667 -2.45 3.52 23.92
C LEU A 667 -3.50 4.63 23.75
N ASN A 668 -3.12 5.70 23.03
CA ASN A 668 -4.01 6.78 22.63
C ASN A 668 -4.52 6.53 21.20
N PHE A 669 -5.58 5.72 21.11
CA PHE A 669 -6.20 5.31 19.85
C PHE A 669 -6.92 6.48 19.16
N GLY A 670 -7.47 7.43 19.91
CA GLY A 670 -8.14 8.61 19.37
C GLY A 670 -7.18 9.50 18.58
N LEU A 671 -6.11 9.96 19.24
CA LEU A 671 -5.07 10.78 18.62
C LEU A 671 -4.32 10.04 17.52
N GLY A 672 -3.98 8.76 17.75
CA GLY A 672 -3.36 7.91 16.73
C GLY A 672 -4.24 7.79 15.48
N SER A 673 -5.55 7.62 15.65
CA SER A 673 -6.48 7.55 14.52
C SER A 673 -6.65 8.90 13.81
N ALA A 674 -6.63 10.02 14.54
CA ALA A 674 -6.65 11.35 13.93
C ALA A 674 -5.43 11.60 13.03
N LEU A 675 -4.23 11.20 13.49
CA LEU A 675 -3.01 11.25 12.67
C LEU A 675 -3.10 10.37 11.41
N ALA A 676 -3.71 9.18 11.53
CA ALA A 676 -3.95 8.29 10.39
C ALA A 676 -4.88 8.95 9.35
N VAL A 677 -5.94 9.62 9.80
CA VAL A 677 -6.88 10.35 8.93
C VAL A 677 -6.18 11.53 8.26
N VAL A 678 -5.38 12.31 8.99
CA VAL A 678 -4.58 13.41 8.41
C VAL A 678 -3.65 12.89 7.32
N LEU A 679 -2.95 11.77 7.57
CA LEU A 679 -2.09 11.15 6.57
C LEU A 679 -2.88 10.67 5.34
N PHE A 680 -4.04 10.05 5.56
CA PHE A 680 -4.92 9.60 4.47
C PHE A 680 -5.38 10.77 3.60
N ILE A 681 -5.87 11.86 4.21
CA ILE A 681 -6.30 13.07 3.52
C ILE A 681 -5.15 13.68 2.72
N ALA A 682 -3.93 13.73 3.29
CA ALA A 682 -2.76 14.26 2.60
C ALA A 682 -2.38 13.45 1.34
N VAL A 683 -2.72 12.16 1.30
CA VAL A 683 -2.43 11.28 0.15
C VAL A 683 -3.53 11.31 -0.92
N LEU A 684 -4.77 11.69 -0.58
CA LEU A 684 -5.93 11.68 -1.50
C LEU A 684 -5.72 12.48 -2.81
N PRO A 685 -5.17 13.71 -2.81
CA PRO A 685 -4.96 14.46 -4.06
C PRO A 685 -4.07 13.72 -5.05
N ILE A 686 -3.08 13.00 -4.54
CA ILE A 686 -2.11 12.25 -5.34
C ILE A 686 -2.76 11.02 -5.94
N LEU A 687 -3.55 10.29 -5.14
CA LEU A 687 -4.34 9.15 -5.62
C LEU A 687 -5.33 9.56 -6.71
N TYR A 688 -6.01 10.69 -6.51
CA TYR A 688 -6.95 11.22 -7.49
C TYR A 688 -6.27 11.54 -8.83
N VAL A 689 -5.12 12.23 -8.79
CA VAL A 689 -4.33 12.52 -10.01
C VAL A 689 -3.89 11.22 -10.69
N ASN A 690 -3.44 10.23 -9.93
CA ASN A 690 -3.01 8.94 -10.46
C ASN A 690 -4.17 8.18 -11.14
N ILE A 691 -5.33 8.10 -10.48
CA ILE A 691 -6.55 7.45 -11.03
C ILE A 691 -6.99 8.13 -12.32
N ARG A 692 -7.04 9.47 -12.35
CA ARG A 692 -7.41 10.20 -13.56
C ARG A 692 -6.46 9.96 -14.72
N ARG A 693 -5.15 9.81 -14.45
CA ARG A 693 -4.17 9.48 -15.49
C ARG A 693 -4.39 8.08 -16.05
N MET A 694 -4.64 7.08 -15.21
CA MET A 694 -4.94 5.73 -15.66
C MET A 694 -6.22 5.67 -16.51
N GLN A 695 -7.28 6.40 -16.10
CA GLN A 695 -8.53 6.46 -16.88
C GLN A 695 -8.32 7.06 -18.27
N LYS A 696 -7.53 8.13 -18.38
CA LYS A 696 -7.19 8.76 -19.68
C LYS A 696 -6.32 7.88 -20.57
N ALA A 697 -5.53 6.98 -20.00
CA ALA A 697 -4.70 6.05 -20.77
C ALA A 697 -5.51 4.84 -21.28
N ALA A 698 -6.65 4.53 -20.65
CA ALA A 698 -7.53 3.43 -21.02
C ALA A 698 -8.66 3.83 -21.99
N SER A 699 -8.97 5.13 -22.08
CA SER A 699 -9.85 5.75 -23.08
C SER A 699 -9.07 6.13 -24.33
#